data_AF-A0AA35R5D9-F1
#
_entry.id   AF-A0AA35R5D9-F1
#
_cell.length_a   1.000
_cell.length_b   1.000
_cell.length_c   1.000
_cell.angle_alpha   90.00
_cell.angle_beta   90.00
_cell.angle_gamma   90.00
#
_symmetry.space_group_name_H-M   'P 1'
#
loop_
_entity.id
_entity.type
_entity.pdbx_description
1 polymer ?
#
loop_
_entity_poly.entity_id
_entity_poly.type
_entity_poly.pdbx_seq_one_letter_code
_entity_poly.pdbx_strand_id
1 'polypeptide(L)'
;MLYLVGLGLGDARDITVRGLEIVKAASRVYLEAYTSILTVGRDELEAFYGRELILADREMVEQKSDALLDGAAEEDIAFLVVGDPLSATTHTDLILRAAKRSIPYQVVHNASILTAVGCCGLQLYNFGETVSIPFWSETWEPDSFLDKIEANLERGLHTLCLLDIKVKEQSIENMMRGRKVFEPPRYMTVGQASLQLMRALDNRAKDNRPLKYEGALDDPPVAHLHTKPLPQRGISYRKITHAALDFAHVFVFCLLFTLSVMTGFAFFWLCVAAVSALYEDHAGSVDWHRRFLGAVDYVSLDGATPQGCKRLLAVSRSGVVAARDAEKGEIAWRHVYENEESGVIDSVLRSKWGLVIVSGGGRLLRSWDVSSGSLRWESLTGLDGRGEEELASYSLTSDWKPGAVLTTVVGAQLVRLYPTISHSFSGVCFVPEILVVAMGTEVVGFKGRSGERLWRTRLDRDSRAADSLISLLHPSSDDSSLFILSASLETKQVSLAQLAAGTGVVEKEAELPAPWLVATGTSCVIVVGVAVCLDLVTQTLYHGSGDRFLRTDLQSLGVSRVRLLQLDEDGNQFWLHSDHTHWVLGLQDNRVAVVTETSDVLSYDRSVEGRGRMRVGVRWEEGSSVRLVMGEGEDELITDRVKLPERGRPVQGDVCLTASKKKPESFQLVLLMEDSSLVMLHSPGEVAWVREDGLGSAVAIEAVDLPPADQSGSIANFITSTMNEGNPLKLALMRLRLQFSLAKEFVKDLQNRGLPNLLLSEDDLVVRDQFNIRKLLVVATATGKLYGLDSNSGDIVWQRFIPNIAPLGDGSLALHLLRTTSHPPLPPLSVIIGISTDGTYCTGQLVLFAFNPITGDHVTLDGDHVTSGDNHMTCLGAVRQLIVLPHLDHTHSHVLLYITKDMKVHTFPASSEAVRHAGAVATSQQVFLFAGDVESGLITGYQLERNGDDTLGTRESWQIFYPPEFEIVEFFSTRPKIERVGSPGRVRADRSVQYKYLNPHLFVVVTSGHDDAAGDKPFFGVYLVDGVTGATIHHTTHRNAAGPVNLELSENWIVYHYYNTKLRRYELVVTELYDQPSNHSHSDWSSLSPPSLPLVTSQAYVFPSSIAAMATTQTKRGLTHKSLIVGLHSGHIVSLPKRIMDPRRQLIPTDDMREDGLPKYEPALIPRPVMFVNYNRTVSRLRRVTVATTGLESTCLVLASGLDLFFTRVTPSKQFDLLAEDFDYPLISAVVMALVVGTMGLSYFAKRKSLRALWK
;
A
#
# COMPACT_ATOMS: atom_id res chain seq x y z
N MET A 1 51.85 -19.07 22.94
CA MET A 1 50.71 -18.94 22.01
C MET A 1 51.15 -18.23 20.73
N LEU A 2 50.61 -18.56 19.56
CA LEU A 2 50.85 -17.82 18.32
C LEU A 2 49.73 -16.81 18.04
N TYR A 3 50.05 -15.53 17.92
CA TYR A 3 49.10 -14.47 17.56
C TYR A 3 49.35 -13.99 16.14
N LEU A 4 48.36 -14.07 15.26
CA LEU A 4 48.40 -13.41 13.95
C LEU A 4 47.65 -12.09 14.06
N VAL A 5 48.33 -10.97 13.87
CA VAL A 5 47.76 -9.63 14.13
C VAL A 5 47.79 -8.78 12.87
N GLY A 6 46.61 -8.32 12.44
CA GLY A 6 46.49 -7.37 11.34
C GLY A 6 46.84 -5.95 11.78
N LEU A 7 47.71 -5.29 11.02
CA LEU A 7 48.14 -3.91 11.28
C LEU A 7 47.17 -2.86 10.72
N GLY A 8 46.31 -3.22 9.76
CA GLY A 8 45.53 -2.23 8.99
C GLY A 8 46.31 -1.69 7.79
N LEU A 9 45.80 -0.64 7.14
CA LEU A 9 46.21 -0.24 5.78
C LEU A 9 47.08 1.03 5.70
N GLY A 10 47.10 1.90 6.71
CA GLY A 10 47.60 3.26 6.60
C GLY A 10 48.79 3.60 7.49
N ASP A 11 48.60 3.61 8.81
CA ASP A 11 49.56 4.15 9.78
C ASP A 11 49.89 3.16 10.91
N ALA A 12 50.96 3.37 11.67
CA ALA A 12 51.36 2.56 12.83
C ALA A 12 50.25 2.45 13.90
N ARG A 13 49.32 3.41 13.90
CA ARG A 13 48.17 3.52 14.81
C ARG A 13 46.93 2.74 14.36
N ASP A 14 46.91 2.23 13.12
CA ASP A 14 45.76 1.49 12.58
C ASP A 14 45.61 0.10 13.20
N ILE A 15 46.62 -0.37 13.95
CA ILE A 15 46.54 -1.59 14.73
C ILE A 15 45.39 -1.48 15.74
N THR A 16 44.58 -2.54 15.85
CA THR A 16 43.54 -2.58 16.86
C THR A 16 44.14 -2.51 18.27
N VAL A 17 43.40 -1.95 19.24
CA VAL A 17 43.84 -1.87 20.65
C VAL A 17 44.24 -3.25 21.18
N ARG A 18 43.46 -4.29 20.85
CA ARG A 18 43.77 -5.69 21.19
C ARG A 18 45.08 -6.16 20.56
N GLY A 19 45.32 -5.83 19.28
CA GLY A 19 46.57 -6.14 18.61
C GLY A 19 47.77 -5.47 19.29
N LEU A 20 47.65 -4.19 19.65
CA LEU A 20 48.70 -3.43 20.33
C LEU A 20 49.05 -3.99 21.70
N GLU A 21 48.03 -4.38 22.50
CA GLU A 21 48.24 -5.03 23.80
C GLU A 21 49.00 -6.34 23.67
N ILE A 22 48.63 -7.17 22.69
CA ILE A 22 49.30 -8.44 22.39
C ILE A 22 50.76 -8.21 21.97
N VAL A 23 51.01 -7.23 21.09
CA VAL A 23 52.38 -6.89 20.66
C VAL A 23 53.25 -6.48 21.84
N LYS A 24 52.71 -5.67 22.76
CA LYS A 24 53.43 -5.24 23.96
C LYS A 24 53.68 -6.38 24.94
N ALA A 25 52.81 -7.38 25.00
CA ALA A 25 52.94 -8.54 25.89
C ALA A 25 53.82 -9.66 25.31
N ALA A 26 53.86 -9.81 23.99
CA ALA A 26 54.56 -10.90 23.31
C ALA A 26 56.07 -10.90 23.59
N SER A 27 56.66 -12.09 23.65
CA SER A 27 58.10 -12.30 23.86
C SER A 27 58.88 -12.04 22.58
N ARG A 28 58.34 -12.47 21.43
CA ARG A 28 58.89 -12.24 20.10
C ARG A 28 57.83 -11.66 19.17
N VAL A 29 58.20 -10.66 18.39
CA VAL A 29 57.30 -9.99 17.44
C VAL A 29 57.94 -10.04 16.06
N TYR A 30 57.28 -10.74 15.14
CA TYR A 30 57.68 -10.85 13.74
C TYR A 30 56.85 -9.90 12.88
N LEU A 31 57.49 -9.21 11.94
CA LEU A 31 56.84 -8.31 10.99
C LEU A 31 57.01 -8.84 9.57
N GLU A 32 55.89 -9.06 8.90
CA GLU A 32 55.81 -9.44 7.51
C GLU A 32 55.40 -8.24 6.64
N ALA A 33 56.18 -7.96 5.59
CA ALA A 33 56.00 -6.82 4.69
C ALA A 33 56.28 -7.15 3.20
N TYR A 34 56.15 -8.43 2.81
CA TYR A 34 56.31 -8.91 1.44
C TYR A 34 54.98 -9.20 0.73
N THR A 35 53.87 -9.36 1.46
CA THR A 35 52.53 -9.60 0.92
C THR A 35 51.79 -8.31 0.57
N SER A 36 52.15 -7.20 1.21
CA SER A 36 51.58 -5.87 0.96
C SER A 36 52.62 -4.79 1.21
N ILE A 37 52.36 -3.60 0.68
CA ILE A 37 53.24 -2.43 0.83
C ILE A 37 53.07 -1.89 2.24
N LEU A 38 54.15 -1.94 3.02
CA LEU A 38 54.22 -1.25 4.30
C LEU A 38 54.44 0.26 4.07
N THR A 39 53.42 1.06 4.39
CA THR A 39 53.41 2.52 4.22
C THR A 39 54.29 3.26 5.23
N VAL A 40 54.62 2.61 6.34
CA VAL A 40 55.38 3.15 7.47
C VAL A 40 56.69 2.39 7.65
N GLY A 41 57.77 3.07 8.04
CA GLY A 41 59.05 2.40 8.27
C GLY A 41 59.02 1.48 9.51
N ARG A 42 59.86 0.43 9.52
CA ARG A 42 60.06 -0.44 10.69
C ARG A 42 60.38 0.37 11.95
N ASP A 43 61.25 1.36 11.84
CA ASP A 43 61.73 2.17 12.97
C ASP A 43 60.58 2.94 13.67
N GLU A 44 59.59 3.38 12.90
CA GLU A 44 58.43 4.10 13.41
C GLU A 44 57.43 3.17 14.11
N LEU A 45 57.27 1.94 13.60
CA LEU A 45 56.50 0.89 14.28
C LEU A 45 57.17 0.47 15.60
N GLU A 46 58.49 0.28 15.62
CA GLU A 46 59.24 -0.04 16.84
C GLU A 46 59.12 1.07 17.88
N ALA A 47 59.21 2.34 17.45
CA ALA A 47 59.04 3.50 18.33
C ALA A 47 57.64 3.57 18.94
N PHE A 48 56.59 3.25 18.17
CA PHE A 48 55.20 3.30 18.64
C PHE A 48 54.81 2.08 19.50
N TYR A 49 55.25 0.88 19.13
CA TYR A 49 54.93 -0.36 19.86
C TYR A 49 55.80 -0.54 21.12
N GLY A 50 56.99 0.06 21.15
CA GLY A 50 57.93 -0.09 22.27
C GLY A 50 58.54 -1.49 22.36
N ARG A 51 58.64 -2.19 21.23
CA ARG A 51 59.18 -3.54 21.08
C ARG A 51 60.00 -3.64 19.80
N GLU A 52 61.04 -4.47 19.81
CA GLU A 52 61.83 -4.79 18.62
C GLU A 52 61.04 -5.70 17.66
N LEU A 53 61.09 -5.40 16.37
CA LEU A 53 60.36 -6.12 15.32
C LEU A 53 61.30 -6.94 14.44
N ILE A 54 61.12 -8.25 14.41
CA ILE A 54 61.94 -9.17 13.61
C ILE A 54 61.33 -9.29 12.21
N LEU A 55 62.05 -8.82 11.18
CA LEU A 55 61.55 -8.94 9.80
C LEU A 55 61.49 -10.41 9.34
N ALA A 56 60.30 -10.84 8.92
CA ALA A 56 60.03 -12.16 8.40
C ALA A 56 59.82 -12.09 6.87
N ASP A 57 60.84 -12.50 6.10
CA ASP A 57 60.75 -12.58 4.64
C ASP A 57 59.99 -13.84 4.18
N ARG A 58 59.56 -13.87 2.90
CA ARG A 58 58.83 -15.00 2.30
C ARG A 58 59.49 -16.36 2.52
N GLU A 59 60.82 -16.46 2.41
CA GLU A 59 61.56 -17.71 2.67
C GLU A 59 61.41 -18.17 4.13
N MET A 60 61.41 -17.23 5.09
CA MET A 60 61.25 -17.55 6.51
C MET A 60 59.85 -18.05 6.81
N VAL A 61 58.82 -17.39 6.25
CA VAL A 61 57.42 -17.70 6.55
C VAL A 61 56.93 -18.95 5.81
N GLU A 62 57.27 -19.13 4.54
CA GLU A 62 56.74 -20.22 3.72
C GLU A 62 57.61 -21.49 3.75
N GLN A 63 58.94 -21.34 3.76
CA GLN A 63 59.88 -22.47 3.66
C GLN A 63 60.53 -22.85 5.00
N LYS A 64 60.77 -21.88 5.90
CA LYS A 64 61.44 -22.09 7.20
C LYS A 64 60.54 -21.76 8.40
N SER A 65 59.24 -21.97 8.26
CA SER A 65 58.23 -21.66 9.30
C SER A 65 58.52 -22.31 10.66
N ASP A 66 59.27 -23.41 10.66
CA ASP A 66 59.64 -24.13 11.87
C ASP A 66 60.42 -23.23 12.85
N ALA A 67 61.35 -22.41 12.35
CA ALA A 67 62.12 -21.48 13.17
C ALA A 67 61.26 -20.36 13.79
N LEU A 68 60.12 -20.02 13.18
CA LEU A 68 59.16 -19.05 13.71
C LEU A 68 58.27 -19.68 14.80
N LEU A 69 57.88 -20.94 14.59
CA LEU A 69 57.03 -21.69 15.51
C LEU A 69 57.81 -22.30 16.69
N ASP A 70 59.14 -22.35 16.63
CA ASP A 70 59.99 -22.87 17.69
C ASP A 70 59.83 -22.05 18.99
N GLY A 71 59.49 -22.73 20.08
CA GLY A 71 59.19 -22.12 21.38
C GLY A 71 57.78 -21.52 21.52
N ALA A 72 56.94 -21.52 20.47
CA ALA A 72 55.60 -20.93 20.50
C ALA A 72 54.59 -21.64 21.42
N ALA A 73 54.93 -22.85 21.89
CA ALA A 73 54.17 -23.61 22.88
C ALA A 73 54.40 -23.10 24.32
N GLU A 74 55.56 -22.50 24.59
CA GLU A 74 55.97 -22.03 25.92
C GLU A 74 55.90 -20.50 26.04
N GLU A 75 56.12 -19.78 24.93
CA GLU A 75 56.13 -18.31 24.87
C GLU A 75 55.04 -17.76 23.94
N ASP A 76 54.70 -16.49 24.14
CA ASP A 76 53.79 -15.75 23.26
C ASP A 76 54.55 -15.08 22.12
N ILE A 77 54.16 -15.43 20.89
CA ILE A 77 54.76 -14.94 19.65
C ILE A 77 53.69 -14.17 18.87
N ALA A 78 53.97 -12.93 18.50
CA ALA A 78 53.12 -12.13 17.63
C ALA A 78 53.69 -12.10 16.21
N PHE A 79 52.84 -12.34 15.22
CA PHE A 79 53.14 -12.29 13.80
C PHE A 79 52.27 -11.22 13.14
N LEU A 80 52.90 -10.12 12.76
CA LEU A 80 52.27 -8.91 12.26
C LEU A 80 52.16 -8.94 10.74
N VAL A 81 50.96 -8.74 10.23
CA VAL A 81 50.64 -8.72 8.80
C VAL A 81 50.03 -7.37 8.44
N VAL A 82 50.52 -6.74 7.37
CA VAL A 82 49.94 -5.50 6.84
C VAL A 82 48.54 -5.79 6.29
N GLY A 83 47.55 -4.99 6.69
CA GLY A 83 46.14 -5.27 6.43
C GLY A 83 45.58 -6.30 7.42
N ASP A 84 45.04 -7.40 6.89
CA ASP A 84 44.45 -8.49 7.66
C ASP A 84 45.19 -9.82 7.39
N PRO A 85 45.48 -10.64 8.43
CA PRO A 85 46.28 -11.84 8.25
C PRO A 85 45.70 -12.89 7.31
N LEU A 86 44.37 -12.93 7.10
CA LEU A 86 43.71 -13.97 6.29
C LEU A 86 43.11 -13.43 4.98
N SER A 87 43.34 -12.16 4.67
CA SER A 87 42.84 -11.53 3.46
C SER A 87 43.91 -11.48 2.37
N ALA A 88 43.72 -12.25 1.29
CA ALA A 88 44.64 -12.29 0.14
C ALA A 88 46.10 -12.69 0.50
N THR A 89 46.27 -13.55 1.50
CA THR A 89 47.57 -14.11 1.88
C THR A 89 47.49 -15.63 2.09
N THR A 90 48.65 -16.29 2.18
CA THR A 90 48.79 -17.74 2.40
C THR A 90 48.98 -18.13 3.87
N HIS A 91 48.84 -17.19 4.81
CA HIS A 91 49.15 -17.41 6.24
C HIS A 91 48.23 -18.43 6.93
N THR A 92 47.13 -18.84 6.30
CA THR A 92 46.36 -20.02 6.70
C THR A 92 47.24 -21.28 6.81
N ASP A 93 48.29 -21.42 5.97
CA ASP A 93 49.23 -22.53 6.08
C ASP A 93 50.02 -22.49 7.40
N LEU A 94 50.39 -21.30 7.90
CA LEU A 94 51.07 -21.15 9.18
C LEU A 94 50.17 -21.59 10.34
N ILE A 95 48.88 -21.28 10.27
CA ILE A 95 47.85 -21.75 11.21
C ILE A 95 47.76 -23.28 11.18
N LEU A 96 47.72 -23.89 9.99
CA LEU A 96 47.66 -25.35 9.83
C LEU A 96 48.92 -26.03 10.39
N ARG A 97 50.12 -25.46 10.18
CA ARG A 97 51.38 -25.97 10.76
C ARG A 97 51.41 -25.83 12.29
N ALA A 98 50.93 -24.72 12.84
CA ALA A 98 50.79 -24.52 14.28
C ALA A 98 49.82 -25.54 14.91
N ALA A 99 48.66 -25.75 14.27
CA ALA A 99 47.65 -26.73 14.71
C ALA A 99 48.19 -28.17 14.69
N LYS A 100 48.96 -28.56 13.66
CA LYS A 100 49.63 -29.87 13.58
C LYS A 100 50.64 -30.10 14.72
N ARG A 101 51.26 -29.02 15.22
CA ARG A 101 52.19 -29.04 16.36
C ARG A 101 51.50 -28.82 17.71
N SER A 102 50.16 -28.79 17.75
CA SER A 102 49.36 -28.50 18.95
C SER A 102 49.70 -27.15 19.61
N ILE A 103 50.19 -26.19 18.83
CA ILE A 103 50.44 -24.83 19.30
C ILE A 103 49.10 -24.07 19.23
N PRO A 104 48.61 -23.51 20.33
CA PRO A 104 47.39 -22.71 20.31
C PRO A 104 47.68 -21.41 19.55
N TYR A 105 46.71 -20.98 18.74
CA TYR A 105 46.83 -19.76 17.96
C TYR A 105 45.58 -18.87 18.11
N GLN A 106 45.75 -17.57 17.88
CA GLN A 106 44.67 -16.60 17.85
C GLN A 106 44.88 -15.59 16.72
N VAL A 107 43.83 -15.34 15.94
CA VAL A 107 43.85 -14.33 14.88
C VAL A 107 43.18 -13.05 15.38
N VAL A 108 43.84 -11.91 15.17
CA VAL A 108 43.32 -10.57 15.43
C VAL A 108 43.13 -9.89 14.08
N HIS A 109 41.88 -9.84 13.65
CA HIS A 109 41.48 -9.25 12.38
C HIS A 109 41.60 -7.72 12.38
N ASN A 110 41.82 -7.14 11.20
CA ASN A 110 41.83 -5.70 10.99
C ASN A 110 41.33 -5.32 9.58
N ALA A 111 41.27 -4.03 9.26
CA ALA A 111 40.89 -3.55 7.94
C ALA A 111 41.84 -4.06 6.85
N SER A 112 41.26 -4.61 5.79
CA SER A 112 41.94 -5.13 4.60
C SER A 112 41.47 -4.41 3.34
N ILE A 113 42.24 -4.49 2.25
CA ILE A 113 41.84 -3.94 0.95
C ILE A 113 40.52 -4.54 0.46
N LEU A 114 40.22 -5.80 0.81
CA LEU A 114 38.96 -6.48 0.48
C LEU A 114 37.75 -5.80 1.13
N THR A 115 37.93 -5.23 2.33
CA THR A 115 36.89 -4.48 3.04
C THR A 115 36.92 -2.99 2.71
N ALA A 116 38.10 -2.42 2.47
CA ALA A 116 38.30 -1.01 2.21
C ALA A 116 37.93 -0.60 0.78
N VAL A 117 37.78 -1.56 -0.14
CA VAL A 117 37.39 -1.30 -1.54
C VAL A 117 36.09 -0.49 -1.65
N GLY A 118 35.21 -0.52 -0.63
CA GLY A 118 34.04 0.36 -0.56
C GLY A 118 34.35 1.87 -0.66
N CYS A 119 35.60 2.29 -0.46
CA CYS A 119 36.04 3.68 -0.69
C CYS A 119 35.89 4.14 -2.14
N CYS A 120 35.74 3.22 -3.11
CA CYS A 120 35.46 3.57 -4.50
C CYS A 120 34.00 4.00 -4.75
N GLY A 121 33.15 4.00 -3.72
CA GLY A 121 31.72 4.35 -3.83
C GLY A 121 30.86 3.21 -4.40
N LEU A 122 31.45 2.07 -4.75
CA LEU A 122 30.73 0.88 -5.19
C LEU A 122 30.26 0.04 -4.00
N GLN A 123 29.10 -0.60 -4.15
CA GLN A 123 28.52 -1.44 -3.11
C GLN A 123 29.34 -2.73 -2.95
N LEU A 124 29.84 -2.99 -1.74
CA LEU A 124 30.64 -4.19 -1.40
C LEU A 124 29.93 -5.50 -1.78
N TYR A 125 28.60 -5.55 -1.70
CA TYR A 125 27.80 -6.73 -2.07
C TYR A 125 27.85 -7.08 -3.56
N ASN A 126 28.25 -6.14 -4.42
CA ASN A 126 28.35 -6.34 -5.85
C ASN A 126 29.78 -6.70 -6.30
N PHE A 127 30.71 -6.96 -5.39
CA PHE A 127 32.03 -7.49 -5.74
C PHE A 127 32.01 -9.02 -5.88
N GLY A 128 32.53 -9.51 -7.00
CA GLY A 128 32.67 -10.94 -7.31
C GLY A 128 34.02 -11.51 -6.90
N GLU A 129 34.45 -12.56 -7.60
CA GLU A 129 35.73 -13.22 -7.31
C GLU A 129 36.91 -12.25 -7.52
N THR A 130 37.74 -12.08 -6.49
CA THR A 130 38.95 -11.23 -6.56
C THR A 130 40.03 -11.94 -7.38
N VAL A 131 40.75 -11.19 -8.22
CA VAL A 131 41.81 -11.72 -9.10
C VAL A 131 43.15 -11.06 -8.79
N SER A 132 44.26 -11.72 -9.13
CA SER A 132 45.62 -11.15 -9.05
C SER A 132 46.25 -11.11 -10.43
N ILE A 133 46.78 -9.96 -10.84
CA ILE A 133 47.44 -9.73 -12.14
C ILE A 133 48.96 -9.89 -11.96
N PRO A 134 49.57 -10.99 -12.43
CA PRO A 134 50.99 -11.27 -12.23
C PRO A 134 51.89 -10.48 -13.18
N PHE A 135 53.13 -10.20 -12.78
CA PHE A 135 54.14 -9.68 -13.71
C PHE A 135 54.43 -10.68 -14.83
N TRP A 136 54.25 -10.25 -16.08
CA TRP A 136 54.73 -10.99 -17.24
C TRP A 136 56.25 -11.04 -17.31
N SER A 137 56.75 -12.18 -17.81
CA SER A 137 58.14 -12.36 -18.22
C SER A 137 58.20 -12.61 -19.72
N GLU A 138 59.40 -12.57 -20.32
CA GLU A 138 59.58 -12.79 -21.77
C GLU A 138 59.03 -14.14 -22.27
N THR A 139 58.90 -15.13 -21.39
CA THR A 139 58.45 -16.49 -21.72
C THR A 139 57.12 -16.89 -21.10
N TRP A 140 56.53 -16.05 -20.24
CA TRP A 140 55.34 -16.38 -19.47
C TRP A 140 54.41 -15.17 -19.38
N GLU A 141 53.36 -15.20 -20.19
CA GLU A 141 52.30 -14.19 -20.31
C GLU A 141 50.94 -14.84 -19.99
N PRO A 142 50.63 -15.14 -18.72
CA PRO A 142 49.37 -15.79 -18.35
C PRO A 142 48.19 -14.83 -18.54
N ASP A 143 47.06 -15.38 -18.99
CA ASP A 143 45.82 -14.66 -19.28
C ASP A 143 44.60 -15.22 -18.50
N SER A 144 44.78 -16.28 -17.69
CA SER A 144 43.70 -17.01 -17.01
C SER A 144 42.88 -16.18 -16.02
N PHE A 145 43.41 -15.05 -15.54
CA PHE A 145 42.67 -14.13 -14.68
C PHE A 145 41.53 -13.43 -15.45
N LEU A 146 41.61 -13.33 -16.78
CA LEU A 146 40.53 -12.78 -17.62
C LEU A 146 39.25 -13.62 -17.55
N ASP A 147 39.35 -14.95 -17.43
CA ASP A 147 38.17 -15.83 -17.33
C ASP A 147 37.33 -15.51 -16.08
N LYS A 148 38.00 -15.14 -14.98
CA LYS A 148 37.34 -14.77 -13.72
C LYS A 148 36.73 -13.37 -13.79
N ILE A 149 37.43 -12.43 -14.44
CA ILE A 149 36.89 -11.09 -14.72
C ILE A 149 35.64 -11.20 -15.60
N GLU A 150 35.70 -12.03 -16.65
CA GLU A 150 34.58 -12.32 -17.54
C GLU A 150 33.41 -12.95 -16.77
N ALA A 151 33.67 -13.98 -15.95
CA ALA A 151 32.62 -14.64 -15.17
C ALA A 151 31.97 -13.72 -14.11
N ASN A 152 32.69 -12.71 -13.60
CA ASN A 152 32.12 -11.68 -12.74
C ASN A 152 31.27 -10.70 -13.56
N LEU A 153 31.76 -10.27 -14.71
CA LEU A 153 31.06 -9.37 -15.62
C LEU A 153 29.75 -9.99 -16.13
N GLU A 154 29.76 -11.27 -16.53
CA GLU A 154 28.56 -12.04 -16.91
C GLU A 154 27.50 -12.06 -15.79
N ARG A 155 27.91 -11.96 -14.52
CA ARG A 155 27.04 -11.94 -13.34
C ARG A 155 26.69 -10.53 -12.87
N GLY A 156 27.14 -9.48 -13.56
CA GLY A 156 26.95 -8.08 -13.16
C GLY A 156 27.73 -7.69 -11.89
N LEU A 157 28.84 -8.37 -11.61
CA LEU A 157 29.66 -8.14 -10.42
C LEU A 157 30.94 -7.35 -10.77
N HIS A 158 31.34 -6.45 -9.88
CA HIS A 158 32.62 -5.77 -9.91
C HIS A 158 33.76 -6.74 -9.59
N THR A 159 34.90 -6.59 -10.25
CA THR A 159 36.09 -7.41 -9.96
C THR A 159 37.15 -6.56 -9.27
N LEU A 160 37.55 -6.96 -8.06
CA LEU A 160 38.74 -6.40 -7.42
C LEU A 160 39.98 -7.07 -8.01
N CYS A 161 40.80 -6.29 -8.72
CA CYS A 161 42.06 -6.75 -9.32
C CYS A 161 43.25 -6.33 -8.44
N LEU A 162 43.86 -7.30 -7.76
CA LEU A 162 45.10 -7.12 -7.00
C LEU A 162 46.29 -7.12 -7.96
N LEU A 163 47.24 -6.21 -7.75
CA LEU A 163 48.43 -6.08 -8.59
C LEU A 163 49.63 -6.75 -7.95
N ASP A 164 50.44 -7.42 -8.77
CA ASP A 164 51.57 -8.20 -8.29
C ASP A 164 52.71 -7.34 -7.71
N ILE A 165 53.39 -7.93 -6.73
CA ILE A 165 54.44 -7.32 -5.93
C ILE A 165 55.61 -8.30 -5.83
N LYS A 166 56.79 -7.85 -6.22
CA LYS A 166 58.03 -8.64 -6.17
C LYS A 166 59.02 -7.99 -5.21
N VAL A 167 59.08 -8.51 -3.99
CA VAL A 167 60.01 -8.06 -2.93
C VAL A 167 61.02 -9.16 -2.67
N LYS A 168 62.32 -8.83 -2.74
CA LYS A 168 63.42 -9.75 -2.39
C LYS A 168 63.42 -11.06 -3.22
N GLU A 169 63.07 -10.97 -4.51
CA GLU A 169 63.17 -12.11 -5.44
C GLU A 169 64.56 -12.18 -6.10
N GLN A 170 65.01 -13.39 -6.43
CA GLN A 170 66.22 -13.61 -7.23
C GLN A 170 65.86 -13.63 -8.72
N SER A 171 66.72 -13.07 -9.56
CA SER A 171 66.59 -13.26 -11.00
C SER A 171 66.73 -14.74 -11.35
N ILE A 172 66.05 -15.19 -12.42
CA ILE A 172 66.13 -16.59 -12.89
C ILE A 172 67.60 -16.97 -13.14
N GLU A 173 68.40 -16.05 -13.67
CA GLU A 173 69.85 -16.26 -13.90
C GLU A 173 70.64 -16.45 -12.59
N ASN A 174 70.35 -15.65 -11.55
CA ASN A 174 71.00 -15.77 -10.25
C ASN A 174 70.55 -17.04 -9.51
N MET A 175 69.28 -17.41 -9.63
CA MET A 175 68.71 -18.65 -9.10
C MET A 175 69.34 -19.88 -9.75
N MET A 176 69.44 -19.92 -11.08
CA MET A 176 70.10 -21.00 -11.84
C MET A 176 71.59 -21.13 -11.51
N ARG A 177 72.25 -20.03 -11.13
CA ARG A 177 73.67 -20.01 -10.71
C ARG A 177 73.87 -20.19 -9.20
N GLY A 178 72.81 -20.40 -8.42
CA GLY A 178 72.86 -20.56 -6.96
C GLY A 178 73.36 -19.31 -6.20
N ARG A 179 73.30 -18.12 -6.80
CA ARG A 179 73.75 -16.86 -6.19
C ARG A 179 72.58 -16.19 -5.49
N LYS A 180 72.68 -15.98 -4.17
CA LYS A 180 71.67 -15.27 -3.36
C LYS A 180 71.76 -13.75 -3.52
N VAL A 181 71.64 -13.27 -4.76
CA VAL A 181 71.59 -11.85 -5.10
C VAL A 181 70.14 -11.49 -5.41
N PHE A 182 69.56 -10.66 -4.55
CA PHE A 182 68.18 -10.23 -4.65
C PHE A 182 68.05 -8.93 -5.44
N GLU A 183 67.00 -8.83 -6.23
CA GLU A 183 66.66 -7.60 -6.95
C GLU A 183 65.99 -6.58 -6.03
N PRO A 184 66.08 -5.28 -6.35
CA PRO A 184 65.29 -4.26 -5.64
C PRO A 184 63.79 -4.56 -5.77
N PRO A 185 62.98 -4.17 -4.78
CA PRO A 185 61.54 -4.42 -4.79
C PRO A 185 60.87 -3.73 -5.97
N ARG A 186 59.99 -4.45 -6.66
CA ARG A 186 59.21 -3.97 -7.81
C ARG A 186 57.72 -4.12 -7.51
N TYR A 187 56.98 -3.03 -7.70
CA TYR A 187 55.53 -2.98 -7.52
C TYR A 187 54.88 -2.68 -8.87
N MET A 188 53.87 -3.45 -9.25
CA MET A 188 53.21 -3.23 -10.52
C MET A 188 52.41 -1.92 -10.47
N THR A 189 52.65 -1.04 -11.44
CA THR A 189 51.85 0.18 -11.59
C THR A 189 50.53 -0.13 -12.30
N VAL A 190 49.50 0.67 -12.03
CA VAL A 190 48.19 0.55 -12.71
C VAL A 190 48.35 0.64 -14.22
N GLY A 191 49.19 1.56 -14.73
CA GLY A 191 49.44 1.69 -16.17
C GLY A 191 50.08 0.45 -16.80
N GLN A 192 50.98 -0.23 -16.08
CA GLN A 192 51.56 -1.49 -16.54
C GLN A 192 50.54 -2.64 -16.54
N ALA A 193 49.70 -2.72 -15.50
CA ALA A 193 48.62 -3.70 -15.42
C ALA A 193 47.59 -3.51 -16.55
N SER A 194 47.17 -2.27 -16.82
CA SER A 194 46.27 -1.94 -17.93
C SER A 194 46.88 -2.32 -19.28
N LEU A 195 48.19 -2.10 -19.48
CA LEU A 195 48.87 -2.51 -20.72
C LEU A 195 48.91 -4.04 -20.87
N GLN A 196 49.17 -4.79 -19.79
CA GLN A 196 49.13 -6.25 -19.81
C GLN A 196 47.72 -6.78 -20.08
N LEU A 197 46.68 -6.18 -19.47
CA LEU A 197 45.29 -6.51 -19.76
C LEU A 197 44.94 -6.31 -21.24
N MET A 198 45.29 -5.16 -21.82
CA MET A 198 45.05 -4.89 -23.25
C MET A 198 45.76 -5.91 -24.15
N ARG A 199 47.04 -6.21 -23.86
CA ARG A 199 47.79 -7.22 -24.62
C ARG A 199 47.24 -8.63 -24.45
N ALA A 200 46.72 -8.98 -23.27
CA ALA A 200 46.11 -10.28 -23.01
C ALA A 200 44.84 -10.46 -23.84
N LEU A 201 44.03 -9.40 -23.96
CA LEU A 201 42.85 -9.36 -24.82
C LEU A 201 43.23 -9.52 -26.30
N ASP A 202 44.27 -8.81 -26.76
CA ASP A 202 44.78 -8.93 -28.13
C ASP A 202 45.29 -10.35 -28.43
N ASN A 203 45.99 -10.99 -27.48
CA ASN A 203 46.48 -12.36 -27.62
C ASN A 203 45.31 -13.37 -27.69
N ARG A 204 44.27 -13.21 -26.87
CA ARG A 204 43.04 -14.02 -26.93
C ARG A 204 42.27 -13.87 -28.23
N ALA A 205 42.19 -12.64 -28.76
CA ALA A 205 41.58 -12.37 -30.06
C ALA A 205 42.32 -13.08 -31.20
N LYS A 206 43.66 -13.13 -31.17
CA LYS A 206 44.48 -13.88 -32.15
C LYS A 206 44.31 -15.40 -32.02
N ASP A 207 44.08 -15.90 -30.82
CA ASP A 207 43.89 -17.33 -30.52
C ASP A 207 42.46 -17.84 -30.78
N ASN A 208 41.58 -17.04 -31.41
CA ASN A 208 40.15 -17.35 -31.59
C ASN A 208 39.42 -17.70 -30.28
N ARG A 209 39.81 -17.07 -29.16
CA ARG A 209 39.11 -17.13 -27.87
C ARG A 209 38.58 -15.74 -27.46
N PRO A 210 37.70 -15.11 -28.26
CA PRO A 210 37.14 -13.81 -27.90
C PRO A 210 36.28 -13.90 -26.64
N LEU A 211 36.21 -12.81 -25.87
CA LEU A 211 35.28 -12.70 -24.74
C LEU A 211 33.85 -12.88 -25.26
N LYS A 212 33.04 -13.65 -24.54
CA LYS A 212 31.63 -13.94 -24.89
C LYS A 212 30.72 -12.72 -24.76
N TYR A 213 31.16 -11.72 -24.01
CA TYR A 213 30.41 -10.50 -23.73
C TYR A 213 30.93 -9.33 -24.57
N GLU A 214 30.35 -9.12 -25.76
CA GLU A 214 30.43 -7.86 -26.50
C GLU A 214 29.20 -7.00 -26.15
N GLY A 215 29.17 -6.49 -24.92
CA GLY A 215 28.24 -5.44 -24.49
C GLY A 215 28.88 -4.07 -24.67
N ALA A 216 28.15 -3.13 -25.27
CA ALA A 216 28.58 -1.76 -25.51
C ALA A 216 29.13 -1.10 -24.23
N LEU A 217 30.38 -0.64 -24.30
CA LEU A 217 30.97 0.26 -23.30
C LEU A 217 30.40 1.66 -23.54
N ASP A 218 29.31 2.00 -22.85
CA ASP A 218 29.02 3.38 -22.50
C ASP A 218 30.06 3.83 -21.44
N ASP A 219 30.58 5.04 -21.61
CA ASP A 219 31.69 5.61 -20.83
C ASP A 219 31.44 5.54 -19.29
N PRO A 220 32.44 5.15 -18.48
CA PRO A 220 32.34 5.25 -17.02
C PRO A 220 32.58 6.71 -16.55
N PRO A 221 31.91 7.16 -15.47
CA PRO A 221 32.14 8.48 -14.90
C PRO A 221 33.52 8.50 -14.23
N VAL A 222 34.44 9.28 -14.79
CA VAL A 222 35.73 9.56 -14.14
C VAL A 222 35.48 10.52 -12.98
N ALA A 223 35.64 10.01 -11.76
CA ALA A 223 35.72 10.83 -10.55
C ALA A 223 36.96 11.75 -10.65
N HIS A 224 36.72 13.05 -10.86
CA HIS A 224 37.76 14.08 -10.83
C HIS A 224 38.28 14.29 -9.40
N LEU A 225 39.40 13.64 -9.06
CA LEU A 225 40.25 14.06 -7.94
C LEU A 225 41.25 15.11 -8.45
N HIS A 226 41.11 16.33 -7.93
CA HIS A 226 42.02 17.45 -8.16
C HIS A 226 43.47 17.09 -7.82
N THR A 227 44.34 16.99 -8.82
CA THR A 227 45.77 17.30 -8.65
C THR A 227 46.30 18.01 -9.90
N LYS A 228 46.88 19.21 -9.69
CA LYS A 228 47.51 20.03 -10.74
C LYS A 228 48.79 19.33 -11.24
N PRO A 229 49.11 19.37 -12.55
CA PRO A 229 50.48 19.13 -13.00
C PRO A 229 51.21 20.46 -13.28
N LEU A 230 52.42 20.56 -12.73
CA LEU A 230 53.46 21.54 -13.08
C LEU A 230 54.08 21.21 -14.45
N PRO A 231 54.64 22.19 -15.18
CA PRO A 231 55.11 22.00 -16.55
C PRO A 231 56.61 21.65 -16.60
N GLN A 232 57.00 20.79 -17.54
CA GLN A 232 58.39 20.73 -18.02
C GLN A 232 58.48 20.71 -19.54
N ARG A 233 59.43 21.52 -20.02
CA ARG A 233 59.78 21.86 -21.40
C ARG A 233 60.74 20.84 -22.03
N GLY A 234 60.76 20.81 -23.37
CA GLY A 234 61.89 20.31 -24.19
C GLY A 234 61.50 20.08 -25.66
N ILE A 235 61.53 21.09 -26.54
CA ILE A 235 62.56 21.35 -27.60
C ILE A 235 62.63 20.22 -28.65
N SER A 236 61.98 20.33 -29.82
CA SER A 236 62.39 20.95 -31.12
C SER A 236 63.46 20.19 -31.94
N TYR A 237 63.17 19.90 -33.23
CA TYR A 237 64.01 20.26 -34.39
C TYR A 237 63.26 20.19 -35.75
N ARG A 238 63.16 21.34 -36.44
CA ARG A 238 63.34 21.70 -37.90
C ARG A 238 62.86 20.75 -39.04
N LYS A 239 62.45 21.17 -40.25
CA LYS A 239 62.30 22.44 -41.00
C LYS A 239 61.64 22.11 -42.38
N ILE A 240 61.42 23.16 -43.22
CA ILE A 240 61.23 23.20 -44.71
C ILE A 240 59.75 23.03 -45.15
N THR A 241 59.05 23.91 -45.87
CA THR A 241 59.27 25.23 -46.51
C THR A 241 57.91 25.90 -46.80
N HIS A 242 57.94 27.23 -46.94
CA HIS A 242 56.83 28.13 -47.27
C HIS A 242 56.15 27.89 -48.63
N ALA A 243 54.90 28.40 -48.71
CA ALA A 243 54.23 29.04 -49.85
C ALA A 243 52.96 28.35 -50.40
N ALA A 244 51.87 28.36 -49.62
CA ALA A 244 50.47 28.33 -50.10
C ALA A 244 49.48 28.80 -49.01
N LEU A 245 49.90 29.72 -48.13
CA LEU A 245 49.02 30.40 -47.17
C LEU A 245 48.28 31.51 -47.92
N ASP A 246 46.96 31.36 -48.07
CA ASP A 246 45.99 32.43 -47.76
C ASP A 246 44.54 32.04 -48.11
N PHE A 247 44.30 30.95 -48.87
CA PHE A 247 42.93 30.46 -49.13
C PHE A 247 42.48 29.29 -48.22
N ALA A 248 43.42 28.53 -47.67
CA ALA A 248 43.11 27.41 -46.78
C ALA A 248 42.69 27.86 -45.36
N HIS A 249 43.14 29.03 -44.90
CA HIS A 249 42.84 29.50 -43.54
C HIS A 249 41.37 29.89 -43.35
N VAL A 250 40.68 30.43 -44.36
CA VAL A 250 39.25 30.76 -44.22
C VAL A 250 38.38 29.50 -44.24
N PHE A 251 38.72 28.50 -45.07
CA PHE A 251 37.99 27.24 -45.11
C PHE A 251 38.25 26.39 -43.86
N VAL A 252 39.49 26.34 -43.36
CA VAL A 252 39.84 25.67 -42.12
C VAL A 252 39.27 26.40 -40.90
N PHE A 253 39.16 27.74 -40.92
CA PHE A 253 38.52 28.48 -39.83
C PHE A 253 37.00 28.29 -39.81
N CYS A 254 36.33 28.26 -40.98
CA CYS A 254 34.90 27.90 -41.04
C CYS A 254 34.66 26.44 -40.64
N LEU A 255 35.54 25.50 -41.05
CA LEU A 255 35.42 24.08 -40.69
C LEU A 255 35.73 23.84 -39.21
N LEU A 256 36.70 24.55 -38.63
CA LEU A 256 37.00 24.51 -37.20
C LEU A 256 35.94 25.23 -36.36
N PHE A 257 35.29 26.27 -36.90
CA PHE A 257 34.17 26.94 -36.23
C PHE A 257 32.91 26.07 -36.26
N THR A 258 32.60 25.39 -37.37
CA THR A 258 31.50 24.43 -37.43
C THR A 258 31.80 23.16 -36.63
N LEU A 259 33.04 22.66 -36.63
CA LEU A 259 33.45 21.58 -35.72
C LEU A 259 33.41 22.01 -34.26
N SER A 260 33.82 23.24 -33.91
CA SER A 260 33.74 23.79 -32.55
C SER A 260 32.29 23.90 -32.06
N VAL A 261 31.39 24.41 -32.91
CA VAL A 261 29.95 24.51 -32.61
C VAL A 261 29.31 23.13 -32.54
N MET A 262 29.71 22.18 -33.39
CA MET A 262 29.24 20.78 -33.34
C MET A 262 29.81 20.02 -32.14
N THR A 263 31.07 20.23 -31.75
CA THR A 263 31.64 19.66 -30.53
C THR A 263 31.05 20.31 -29.29
N GLY A 264 30.70 21.59 -29.33
CA GLY A 264 29.97 22.28 -28.26
C GLY A 264 28.54 21.78 -28.12
N PHE A 265 27.84 21.53 -29.23
CA PHE A 265 26.51 20.89 -29.22
C PHE A 265 26.57 19.43 -28.80
N ALA A 266 27.59 18.68 -29.24
CA ALA A 266 27.80 17.29 -28.83
C ALA A 266 28.19 17.19 -27.35
N PHE A 267 28.99 18.12 -26.83
CA PHE A 267 29.33 18.19 -25.40
C PHE A 267 28.13 18.63 -24.55
N PHE A 268 27.28 19.53 -25.07
CA PHE A 268 26.02 19.89 -24.41
C PHE A 268 25.04 18.69 -24.38
N TRP A 269 24.95 17.90 -25.46
CA TRP A 269 24.16 16.66 -25.48
C TRP A 269 24.75 15.54 -24.62
N LEU A 270 26.09 15.38 -24.58
CA LEU A 270 26.75 14.41 -23.68
C LEU A 270 26.56 14.78 -22.20
N CYS A 271 26.60 16.07 -21.85
CA CYS A 271 26.34 16.52 -20.49
C CYS A 271 24.86 16.37 -20.08
N VAL A 272 23.92 16.37 -21.02
CA VAL A 272 22.49 16.08 -20.76
C VAL A 272 22.24 14.57 -20.64
N ALA A 273 23.04 13.73 -21.29
CA ALA A 273 22.93 12.27 -21.22
C ALA A 273 23.53 11.65 -19.94
N ALA A 274 24.39 12.37 -19.21
CA ALA A 274 25.08 11.85 -18.02
C ALA A 274 24.23 11.81 -16.72
N VAL A 275 22.90 11.95 -16.83
CA VAL A 275 21.96 11.70 -15.73
C VAL A 275 20.90 10.71 -16.21
N SER A 276 21.28 9.45 -16.36
CA SER A 276 20.33 8.33 -16.25
C SER A 276 20.95 7.25 -15.37
N ALA A 277 20.67 7.36 -14.08
CA ALA A 277 20.83 6.24 -13.16
C ALA A 277 19.69 5.23 -13.38
N LEU A 278 19.90 4.00 -12.92
CA LEU A 278 18.93 2.90 -12.87
C LEU A 278 17.52 3.39 -12.39
N TYR A 279 16.47 3.14 -13.19
CA TYR A 279 15.05 3.51 -13.07
C TYR A 279 14.55 4.15 -11.74
N GLU A 280 14.87 5.44 -11.52
CA GLU A 280 14.24 6.35 -10.54
C GLU A 280 12.98 7.05 -11.13
N ASP A 281 12.83 6.97 -12.45
CA ASP A 281 11.80 7.56 -13.31
C ASP A 281 10.39 6.94 -13.15
N HIS A 282 10.25 5.73 -12.59
CA HIS A 282 8.96 5.06 -12.44
C HIS A 282 8.23 5.40 -11.13
N ALA A 283 8.98 5.77 -10.09
CA ALA A 283 8.42 6.06 -8.77
C ALA A 283 7.68 7.42 -8.80
N GLY A 284 6.36 7.35 -8.72
CA GLY A 284 5.47 8.52 -8.78
C GLY A 284 5.00 8.90 -10.18
N SER A 285 5.51 8.29 -11.25
CA SER A 285 5.01 8.49 -12.62
C SER A 285 4.00 7.41 -13.03
N VAL A 286 4.24 6.17 -12.60
CA VAL A 286 3.40 5.00 -12.91
C VAL A 286 2.48 4.62 -11.76
N ASP A 287 2.88 4.97 -10.53
CA ASP A 287 2.20 4.59 -9.31
C ASP A 287 1.81 5.79 -8.45
N TRP A 288 0.68 5.67 -7.76
CA TRP A 288 0.20 6.67 -6.82
C TRP A 288 -0.29 6.00 -5.53
N HIS A 289 -0.19 6.75 -4.44
CA HIS A 289 -0.60 6.31 -3.11
C HIS A 289 -1.43 7.40 -2.44
N ARG A 290 -2.66 7.09 -2.08
CA ARG A 290 -3.55 7.98 -1.35
C ARG A 290 -3.82 7.43 0.05
N ARG A 291 -3.48 8.26 1.04
CA ARG A 291 -3.62 7.95 2.46
C ARG A 291 -4.91 8.55 2.99
N PHE A 292 -5.74 7.72 3.62
CA PHE A 292 -7.02 8.15 4.19
C PHE A 292 -7.06 7.91 5.70
N LEU A 293 -8.07 8.50 6.34
CA LEU A 293 -8.41 8.24 7.74
C LEU A 293 -9.55 7.23 7.89
N GLY A 294 -10.30 6.96 6.82
CA GLY A 294 -11.52 6.17 6.86
C GLY A 294 -12.72 7.01 7.31
N ALA A 295 -13.81 6.37 7.73
CA ALA A 295 -15.00 7.07 8.22
C ALA A 295 -14.67 7.84 9.51
N VAL A 296 -14.50 9.15 9.40
CA VAL A 296 -14.15 10.04 10.53
C VAL A 296 -15.39 10.22 11.41
N ASP A 297 -15.20 10.13 12.73
CA ASP A 297 -16.28 10.23 13.72
C ASP A 297 -16.12 11.42 14.66
N TYR A 298 -14.87 11.85 14.88
CA TYR A 298 -14.55 12.98 15.75
C TYR A 298 -13.51 13.88 15.10
N VAL A 299 -13.76 15.18 15.16
CA VAL A 299 -12.90 16.21 14.59
C VAL A 299 -12.76 17.36 15.59
N SER A 300 -11.54 17.87 15.76
CA SER A 300 -11.29 19.09 16.57
C SER A 300 -10.10 19.90 16.06
N LEU A 301 -10.20 21.22 16.13
CA LEU A 301 -9.15 22.16 15.73
C LEU A 301 -8.16 22.45 16.87
N ASP A 302 -6.88 22.60 16.54
CA ASP A 302 -5.81 22.87 17.50
C ASP A 302 -5.88 24.30 18.04
N GLY A 303 -6.17 24.46 19.34
CA GLY A 303 -6.54 25.71 20.01
C GLY A 303 -5.85 27.00 19.53
N ALA A 304 -6.63 28.09 19.54
CA ALA A 304 -6.31 29.37 18.90
C ALA A 304 -4.92 29.91 19.27
N THR A 305 -4.01 29.89 18.28
CA THR A 305 -2.84 30.78 18.31
C THR A 305 -3.21 32.11 17.66
N PRO A 306 -2.52 33.23 17.94
CA PRO A 306 -2.77 34.51 17.26
C PRO A 306 -2.55 34.45 15.73
N GLN A 307 -2.02 33.35 15.20
CA GLN A 307 -1.87 33.07 13.76
C GLN A 307 -2.94 32.14 13.18
N GLY A 308 -3.87 31.60 13.99
CA GLY A 308 -4.85 30.60 13.57
C GLY A 308 -4.59 29.19 14.10
N CYS A 309 -5.50 28.27 13.78
CA CYS A 309 -5.36 26.87 14.10
C CYS A 309 -4.48 26.20 13.03
N LYS A 310 -3.36 25.61 13.44
CA LYS A 310 -2.40 25.00 12.49
C LYS A 310 -2.70 23.54 12.17
N ARG A 311 -3.46 22.87 13.04
CA ARG A 311 -3.71 21.43 12.94
C ARG A 311 -5.17 21.11 13.17
N LEU A 312 -5.59 20.06 12.50
CA LEU A 312 -6.89 19.43 12.62
C LEU A 312 -6.68 18.02 13.19
N LEU A 313 -7.19 17.76 14.38
CA LEU A 313 -7.23 16.43 14.97
C LEU A 313 -8.44 15.69 14.43
N ALA A 314 -8.24 14.46 13.97
CA ALA A 314 -9.30 13.62 13.45
C ALA A 314 -9.14 12.20 13.98
N VAL A 315 -10.27 11.63 14.42
CA VAL A 315 -10.36 10.24 14.86
C VAL A 315 -11.45 9.54 14.06
N SER A 316 -11.13 8.34 13.55
CA SER A 316 -12.04 7.52 12.75
C SER A 316 -12.61 6.35 13.52
N ARG A 317 -13.84 5.93 13.16
CA ARG A 317 -14.45 4.66 13.57
C ARG A 317 -13.58 3.45 13.25
N SER A 318 -12.74 3.57 12.24
CA SER A 318 -11.75 2.55 11.91
C SER A 318 -10.55 2.55 12.87
N GLY A 319 -10.60 3.14 14.05
CA GLY A 319 -9.49 3.11 15.02
C GLY A 319 -8.24 3.84 14.52
N VAL A 320 -8.42 4.91 13.75
CA VAL A 320 -7.34 5.75 13.22
C VAL A 320 -7.32 7.08 13.97
N VAL A 321 -6.15 7.46 14.45
CA VAL A 321 -5.90 8.74 15.14
C VAL A 321 -4.92 9.54 14.30
N ALA A 322 -5.28 10.75 13.90
CA ALA A 322 -4.42 11.56 13.06
C ALA A 322 -4.47 13.05 13.39
N ALA A 323 -3.40 13.73 12.99
CA ALA A 323 -3.41 15.18 12.83
C ALA A 323 -3.17 15.53 11.36
N ARG A 324 -4.01 16.42 10.84
CA ARG A 324 -3.87 17.05 9.53
C ARG A 324 -3.39 18.49 9.68
N ASP A 325 -2.72 18.99 8.66
CA ASP A 325 -2.45 20.42 8.50
C ASP A 325 -3.78 21.14 8.19
N ALA A 326 -4.11 22.19 8.94
CA ALA A 326 -5.35 22.93 8.75
C ALA A 326 -5.35 23.74 7.44
N GLU A 327 -4.19 24.14 6.91
CA GLU A 327 -4.09 24.94 5.69
C GLU A 327 -4.13 24.08 4.42
N LYS A 328 -3.43 22.93 4.42
CA LYS A 328 -3.29 22.05 3.24
C LYS A 328 -4.19 20.82 3.28
N GLY A 329 -4.69 20.45 4.45
CA GLY A 329 -5.43 19.22 4.67
C GLY A 329 -4.58 17.95 4.51
N GLU A 330 -3.25 18.04 4.47
CA GLU A 330 -2.35 16.88 4.40
C GLU A 330 -2.20 16.22 5.77
N ILE A 331 -1.96 14.90 5.80
CA ILE A 331 -1.73 14.16 7.06
C ILE A 331 -0.32 14.48 7.56
N ALA A 332 -0.21 15.13 8.71
CA ALA A 332 1.06 15.38 9.38
C ALA A 332 1.58 14.10 10.06
N TRP A 333 0.71 13.42 10.79
CA TRP A 333 0.96 12.09 11.36
C TRP A 333 -0.36 11.33 11.51
N ARG A 334 -0.28 10.00 11.49
CA ARG A 334 -1.41 9.12 11.80
C ARG A 334 -0.93 7.85 12.49
N HIS A 335 -1.79 7.30 13.33
CA HIS A 335 -1.66 6.00 13.96
C HIS A 335 -2.89 5.18 13.64
N VAL A 336 -2.66 3.95 13.18
CA VAL A 336 -3.72 3.01 12.81
C VAL A 336 -3.66 1.89 13.85
N TYR A 337 -4.70 1.76 14.67
CA TYR A 337 -4.79 0.69 15.66
C TYR A 337 -5.20 -0.64 15.01
N GLU A 338 -5.25 -1.71 15.81
CA GLU A 338 -5.74 -3.02 15.38
C GLU A 338 -7.22 -2.95 15.01
N ASN A 339 -7.68 -3.84 14.13
CA ASN A 339 -9.07 -3.86 13.67
C ASN A 339 -10.00 -4.67 14.60
N GLU A 340 -9.44 -5.30 15.63
CA GLU A 340 -10.16 -6.04 16.66
C GLU A 340 -10.76 -5.09 17.71
N GLU A 341 -11.59 -5.63 18.61
CA GLU A 341 -12.22 -4.86 19.71
C GLU A 341 -11.21 -4.03 20.52
N SER A 342 -9.95 -4.49 20.60
CA SER A 342 -8.82 -3.81 21.26
C SER A 342 -8.50 -2.43 20.68
N GLY A 343 -8.78 -2.20 19.39
CA GLY A 343 -8.45 -0.98 18.65
C GLY A 343 -9.62 -0.01 18.44
N VAL A 344 -10.82 -0.38 18.90
CA VAL A 344 -11.98 0.52 18.91
C VAL A 344 -11.72 1.66 19.90
N ILE A 345 -11.97 2.89 19.46
CA ILE A 345 -11.75 4.08 20.26
C ILE A 345 -13.08 4.43 20.93
N ASP A 346 -13.09 4.40 22.27
CA ASP A 346 -14.28 4.64 23.07
C ASP A 346 -14.46 6.13 23.35
N SER A 347 -13.36 6.83 23.66
CA SER A 347 -13.37 8.25 23.99
C SER A 347 -12.08 8.97 23.62
N VAL A 348 -12.22 10.27 23.31
CA VAL A 348 -11.12 11.16 22.95
C VAL A 348 -11.26 12.47 23.71
N LEU A 349 -10.17 12.95 24.32
CA LEU A 349 -10.15 14.18 25.09
C LEU A 349 -8.89 14.97 24.80
N ARG A 350 -9.04 16.29 24.64
CA ARG A 350 -7.92 17.22 24.52
C ARG A 350 -7.46 17.71 25.91
N SER A 351 -6.27 17.26 26.32
CA SER A 351 -5.57 17.72 27.52
C SER A 351 -4.68 18.93 27.22
N LYS A 352 -4.27 19.68 28.26
CA LYS A 352 -3.22 20.71 28.13
C LYS A 352 -1.91 20.11 27.61
N TRP A 353 -1.65 18.86 27.93
CA TRP A 353 -0.41 18.18 27.58
C TRP A 353 -0.49 17.45 26.23
N GLY A 354 -1.67 17.12 25.71
CA GLY A 354 -1.77 16.36 24.47
C GLY A 354 -3.16 15.80 24.21
N LEU A 355 -3.26 14.86 23.29
CA LEU A 355 -4.50 14.15 22.96
C LEU A 355 -4.57 12.86 23.77
N VAL A 356 -5.59 12.71 24.62
CA VAL A 356 -5.81 11.52 25.44
C VAL A 356 -6.91 10.68 24.81
N ILE A 357 -6.67 9.36 24.73
CA ILE A 357 -7.55 8.41 24.05
C ILE A 357 -7.78 7.20 24.96
N VAL A 358 -9.02 6.76 25.04
CA VAL A 358 -9.40 5.47 25.63
C VAL A 358 -9.77 4.50 24.51
N SER A 359 -9.22 3.29 24.57
CA SER A 359 -9.46 2.26 23.58
C SER A 359 -9.58 0.86 24.19
N GLY A 360 -10.16 -0.06 23.43
CA GLY A 360 -10.23 -1.47 23.78
C GLY A 360 -11.28 -1.78 24.84
N GLY A 361 -12.46 -1.17 24.71
CA GLY A 361 -13.56 -1.31 25.68
C GLY A 361 -13.16 -0.76 27.04
N GLY A 362 -12.53 0.42 27.09
CA GLY A 362 -12.12 1.06 28.33
C GLY A 362 -10.83 0.56 28.96
N ARG A 363 -10.13 -0.41 28.36
CA ARG A 363 -8.96 -1.07 28.97
C ARG A 363 -7.68 -0.26 28.92
N LEU A 364 -7.47 0.51 27.85
CA LEU A 364 -6.22 1.22 27.56
C LEU A 364 -6.45 2.72 27.54
N LEU A 365 -5.59 3.47 28.24
CA LEU A 365 -5.56 4.93 28.26
C LEU A 365 -4.21 5.41 27.72
N ARG A 366 -4.21 6.20 26.63
CA ARG A 366 -3.00 6.69 25.95
C ARG A 366 -3.00 8.21 25.84
N SER A 367 -1.83 8.83 26.02
CA SER A 367 -1.64 10.25 25.74
C SER A 367 -0.63 10.47 24.63
N TRP A 368 -1.02 11.24 23.62
CA TRP A 368 -0.26 11.55 22.42
C TRP A 368 0.15 13.02 22.40
N ASP A 369 1.40 13.28 22.00
CA ASP A 369 1.82 14.63 21.68
C ASP A 369 1.20 15.08 20.36
N VAL A 370 0.38 16.14 20.39
CA VAL A 370 -0.31 16.66 19.21
C VAL A 370 0.68 17.11 18.12
N SER A 371 1.88 17.54 18.51
CA SER A 371 2.83 18.14 17.59
C SER A 371 3.64 17.13 16.79
N SER A 372 4.17 16.11 17.47
CA SER A 372 5.03 15.08 16.90
C SER A 372 4.28 13.79 16.56
N GLY A 373 3.09 13.58 17.14
CA GLY A 373 2.41 12.29 17.10
C GLY A 373 3.09 11.22 17.96
N SER A 374 4.05 11.57 18.82
CA SER A 374 4.68 10.59 19.70
C SER A 374 3.78 10.20 20.88
N LEU A 375 3.82 8.93 21.29
CA LEU A 375 3.17 8.47 22.51
C LEU A 375 3.96 8.99 23.72
N ARG A 376 3.28 9.70 24.64
CA ARG A 376 3.88 10.21 25.87
C ARG A 376 3.86 9.18 26.99
N TRP A 377 2.70 8.56 27.20
CA TRP A 377 2.50 7.50 28.19
C TRP A 377 1.29 6.65 27.80
N GLU A 378 1.28 5.42 28.29
CA GLU A 378 0.19 4.45 28.17
C GLU A 378 -0.02 3.80 29.53
N SER A 379 -1.29 3.71 29.94
CA SER A 379 -1.71 3.15 31.22
C SER A 379 -2.88 2.19 31.03
N LEU A 380 -2.86 1.08 31.78
CA LEU A 380 -4.00 0.17 31.90
C LEU A 380 -4.98 0.74 32.93
N THR A 381 -6.27 0.75 32.58
CA THR A 381 -7.32 1.23 33.48
C THR A 381 -7.63 0.22 34.59
N GLY A 382 -7.51 -1.08 34.29
CA GLY A 382 -7.82 -2.18 35.21
C GLY A 382 -9.32 -2.42 35.40
N LEU A 383 -10.14 -1.96 34.44
CA LEU A 383 -11.57 -2.21 34.32
C LEU A 383 -11.74 -3.54 33.54
N ASP A 384 -12.41 -4.54 34.13
CA ASP A 384 -12.68 -5.83 33.49
C ASP A 384 -14.02 -5.76 32.74
N GLY A 385 -13.98 -5.70 31.41
CA GLY A 385 -15.16 -5.68 30.54
C GLY A 385 -15.85 -7.04 30.36
N ARG A 386 -15.92 -7.91 31.37
CA ARG A 386 -16.64 -9.18 31.27
C ARG A 386 -18.15 -8.96 31.44
N GLY A 387 -18.80 -8.50 30.37
CA GLY A 387 -20.15 -8.95 30.02
C GLY A 387 -19.98 -10.01 28.93
N GLU A 388 -20.20 -11.28 29.27
CA GLU A 388 -20.23 -12.37 28.29
C GLU A 388 -21.47 -12.23 27.40
N GLU A 389 -21.23 -12.34 26.09
CA GLU A 389 -22.12 -12.81 25.01
C GLU A 389 -23.35 -11.97 24.57
N GLU A 390 -23.44 -11.84 23.25
CA GLU A 390 -24.62 -11.44 22.44
C GLU A 390 -25.24 -10.06 22.69
N LEU A 391 -24.58 -8.99 22.24
CA LEU A 391 -25.30 -7.82 21.73
C LEU A 391 -24.52 -7.22 20.54
N ALA A 392 -24.96 -7.64 19.35
CA ALA A 392 -24.45 -7.22 18.07
C ALA A 392 -24.34 -5.68 17.96
N SER A 393 -23.21 -5.24 17.42
CA SER A 393 -23.02 -4.00 16.64
C SER A 393 -24.13 -2.95 16.77
N TYR A 394 -24.05 -2.09 17.77
CA TYR A 394 -24.67 -0.78 17.71
C TYR A 394 -23.58 0.27 17.58
N SER A 395 -23.55 0.89 16.40
CA SER A 395 -22.72 2.06 16.10
C SER A 395 -22.83 3.11 17.20
N LEU A 396 -21.68 3.67 17.60
CA LEU A 396 -21.64 5.00 18.22
C LEU A 396 -22.28 6.00 17.26
N THR A 397 -23.58 6.21 17.40
CA THR A 397 -24.23 7.47 17.03
C THR A 397 -24.43 8.21 18.34
N SER A 398 -23.40 8.89 18.81
CA SER A 398 -23.59 9.92 19.82
C SER A 398 -22.46 10.92 19.70
N ASP A 399 -22.85 12.10 19.27
CA ASP A 399 -22.13 13.36 19.35
C ASP A 399 -21.09 13.37 20.48
N TRP A 400 -19.81 13.43 20.11
CA TRP A 400 -18.72 13.71 21.04
C TRP A 400 -18.41 15.21 21.00
N LYS A 401 -19.24 16.00 21.69
CA LYS A 401 -18.77 17.17 22.46
C LYS A 401 -18.72 16.73 23.95
N PRO A 402 -18.19 17.51 24.92
CA PRO A 402 -18.25 17.13 26.34
C PRO A 402 -19.70 17.08 26.86
N GLY A 403 -20.28 15.88 27.07
CA GLY A 403 -21.67 15.71 27.55
C GLY A 403 -22.48 14.65 26.78
N ALA A 404 -22.24 13.38 27.08
CA ALA A 404 -22.83 12.25 26.34
C ALA A 404 -24.38 12.16 26.46
N VAL A 405 -24.98 11.73 25.36
CA VAL A 405 -26.39 11.34 25.22
C VAL A 405 -26.56 9.89 25.65
N LEU A 406 -27.66 9.60 26.31
CA LEU A 406 -27.98 8.28 26.82
C LEU A 406 -28.65 7.40 25.76
N THR A 407 -27.83 6.76 24.93
CA THR A 407 -28.10 5.43 24.38
C THR A 407 -27.12 4.49 25.08
N THR A 408 -27.58 3.38 25.67
CA THR A 408 -26.78 2.33 26.35
C THR A 408 -25.28 2.45 26.06
N VAL A 409 -24.55 3.20 26.90
CA VAL A 409 -23.14 3.50 26.65
C VAL A 409 -22.34 2.34 27.21
N VAL A 410 -22.02 1.37 26.35
CA VAL A 410 -21.12 0.25 26.68
C VAL A 410 -19.64 0.71 26.74
N GLY A 411 -19.34 1.97 26.38
CA GLY A 411 -17.99 2.54 26.32
C GLY A 411 -17.54 3.33 27.55
N ALA A 412 -16.23 3.46 27.73
CA ALA A 412 -15.62 4.21 28.83
C ALA A 412 -15.61 5.73 28.59
N GLN A 413 -16.12 6.51 29.55
CA GLN A 413 -16.16 7.97 29.49
C GLN A 413 -14.90 8.60 30.09
N LEU A 414 -14.41 9.69 29.49
CA LEU A 414 -13.19 10.40 29.89
C LEU A 414 -13.47 11.90 30.14
N VAL A 415 -13.12 12.41 31.33
CA VAL A 415 -13.31 13.82 31.73
C VAL A 415 -12.01 14.44 32.28
N ARG A 416 -11.82 15.74 32.04
CA ARG A 416 -10.70 16.54 32.57
C ARG A 416 -11.13 17.36 33.78
N LEU A 417 -10.28 17.46 34.81
CA LEU A 417 -10.49 18.29 35.99
C LEU A 417 -9.25 19.11 36.36
N TYR A 418 -9.46 20.34 36.84
CA TYR A 418 -8.44 21.19 37.47
C TYR A 418 -8.80 21.50 38.93
N PRO A 419 -8.44 20.62 39.89
CA PRO A 419 -8.78 20.86 41.28
C PRO A 419 -8.10 22.13 41.81
N THR A 420 -8.90 23.08 42.29
CA THR A 420 -8.41 24.25 43.04
C THR A 420 -7.93 23.81 44.42
N ILE A 421 -6.62 23.56 44.56
CA ILE A 421 -6.04 23.22 45.87
C ILE A 421 -6.06 24.46 46.76
N SER A 422 -6.98 24.50 47.72
CA SER A 422 -6.90 25.41 48.86
C SER A 422 -5.84 24.87 49.84
N HIS A 423 -4.81 25.68 50.08
CA HIS A 423 -3.68 25.50 51.02
C HIS A 423 -2.45 24.68 50.55
N SER A 424 -1.33 25.37 50.32
CA SER A 424 -0.15 25.30 51.21
C SER A 424 0.94 26.32 50.84
N PHE A 425 1.72 26.69 51.86
CA PHE A 425 2.84 27.63 51.86
C PHE A 425 4.01 27.14 50.98
N SER A 426 4.17 27.70 49.78
CA SER A 426 5.44 28.11 49.15
C SER A 426 5.16 28.41 47.68
N GLY A 427 5.73 29.51 47.18
CA GLY A 427 5.36 30.09 45.88
C GLY A 427 5.44 29.12 44.70
N VAL A 428 4.46 29.27 43.80
CA VAL A 428 4.19 28.53 42.56
C VAL A 428 3.40 27.22 42.75
N CYS A 429 2.09 27.35 42.99
CA CYS A 429 1.14 26.25 42.87
C CYS A 429 0.91 25.89 41.38
N PHE A 430 1.48 24.76 40.94
CA PHE A 430 1.05 24.12 39.70
C PHE A 430 -0.22 23.31 39.98
N VAL A 431 -1.36 23.73 39.42
CA VAL A 431 -2.61 22.95 39.48
C VAL A 431 -2.43 21.66 38.65
N PRO A 432 -2.46 20.46 39.27
CA PRO A 432 -2.30 19.21 38.53
C PRO A 432 -3.58 18.86 37.80
N GLU A 433 -3.50 18.66 36.49
CA GLU A 433 -4.62 18.15 35.67
C GLU A 433 -4.89 16.68 36.02
N ILE A 434 -6.15 16.37 36.35
CA ILE A 434 -6.62 15.01 36.63
C ILE A 434 -7.53 14.57 35.48
N LEU A 435 -7.30 13.35 35.00
CA LEU A 435 -8.11 12.67 34.00
C LEU A 435 -8.93 11.60 34.70
N VAL A 436 -10.24 11.58 34.53
CA VAL A 436 -11.12 10.59 35.17
C VAL A 436 -11.75 9.73 34.10
N VAL A 437 -11.64 8.40 34.26
CA VAL A 437 -12.27 7.40 33.40
C VAL A 437 -13.34 6.67 34.19
N ALA A 438 -14.55 6.55 33.64
CA ALA A 438 -15.63 5.75 34.23
C ALA A 438 -16.11 4.67 33.25
N MET A 439 -16.37 3.47 33.77
CA MET A 439 -16.95 2.35 33.03
C MET A 439 -17.74 1.47 33.99
N GLY A 440 -19.02 1.21 33.66
CA GLY A 440 -19.91 0.44 34.53
C GLY A 440 -20.04 1.07 35.93
N THR A 441 -19.72 0.30 36.96
CA THR A 441 -19.82 0.74 38.38
C THR A 441 -18.51 1.31 38.95
N GLU A 442 -17.48 1.48 38.13
CA GLU A 442 -16.15 1.89 38.59
C GLU A 442 -15.65 3.17 37.93
N VAL A 443 -14.98 3.99 38.75
CA VAL A 443 -14.43 5.29 38.36
C VAL A 443 -12.97 5.35 38.81
N VAL A 444 -12.09 5.74 37.89
CA VAL A 444 -10.63 5.76 38.13
C VAL A 444 -10.06 7.12 37.74
N GLY A 445 -9.29 7.72 38.66
CA GLY A 445 -8.58 8.97 38.44
C GLY A 445 -7.10 8.75 38.07
N PHE A 446 -6.61 9.49 37.08
CA PHE A 446 -5.25 9.48 36.56
C PHE A 446 -4.64 10.87 36.54
N LYS A 447 -3.33 10.96 36.70
CA LYS A 447 -2.59 12.22 36.58
C LYS A 447 -2.33 12.54 35.11
N GLY A 448 -2.78 13.68 34.60
CA GLY A 448 -2.73 14.02 33.18
C GLY A 448 -1.34 14.06 32.54
N ARG A 449 -0.30 14.37 33.33
CA ARG A 449 1.09 14.45 32.84
C ARG A 449 1.82 13.11 32.79
N SER A 450 1.64 12.24 33.79
CA SER A 450 2.38 10.97 33.93
C SER A 450 1.55 9.73 33.59
N GLY A 451 0.22 9.83 33.54
CA GLY A 451 -0.66 8.69 33.37
C GLY A 451 -0.76 7.78 34.61
N GLU A 452 -0.16 8.17 35.74
CA GLU A 452 -0.21 7.38 36.98
C GLU A 452 -1.62 7.42 37.58
N ARG A 453 -2.09 6.25 38.02
CA ARG A 453 -3.38 6.12 38.71
C ARG A 453 -3.30 6.76 40.11
N LEU A 454 -4.22 7.67 40.39
CA LEU A 454 -4.34 8.36 41.68
C LEU A 454 -5.27 7.62 42.63
N TRP A 455 -6.48 7.29 42.17
CA TRP A 455 -7.53 6.66 42.98
C TRP A 455 -8.45 5.81 42.11
N ARG A 456 -9.17 4.87 42.75
CA ARG A 456 -10.22 4.04 42.15
C ARG A 456 -11.37 3.98 43.15
N THR A 457 -12.57 4.27 42.67
CA THR A 457 -13.80 4.31 43.47
C THR A 457 -14.84 3.44 42.80
N ARG A 458 -15.47 2.56 43.57
CA ARG A 458 -16.62 1.76 43.12
C ARG A 458 -17.89 2.42 43.64
N LEU A 459 -18.84 2.67 42.75
CA LEU A 459 -20.07 3.41 43.03
C LEU A 459 -21.11 2.54 43.74
N ASP A 460 -21.16 1.23 43.44
CA ASP A 460 -22.15 0.34 44.04
C ASP A 460 -21.59 -0.50 45.22
N ARG A 461 -22.38 -0.59 46.30
CA ARG A 461 -22.09 -1.44 47.48
C ARG A 461 -22.72 -2.82 47.37
N ASP A 462 -23.77 -3.01 46.58
CA ASP A 462 -24.48 -4.28 46.47
C ASP A 462 -24.04 -5.07 45.23
N SER A 463 -23.36 -6.19 45.47
CA SER A 463 -22.74 -7.05 44.46
C SER A 463 -23.74 -7.83 43.57
N ARG A 464 -25.00 -7.42 43.47
CA ARG A 464 -26.07 -8.13 42.74
C ARG A 464 -26.70 -7.34 41.59
N ALA A 465 -26.49 -6.03 41.51
CA ALA A 465 -26.99 -5.19 40.41
C ALA A 465 -25.89 -5.05 39.33
N ALA A 466 -25.70 -6.08 38.51
CA ALA A 466 -24.76 -6.02 37.39
C ALA A 466 -25.28 -5.18 36.19
N ASP A 467 -26.54 -4.74 36.23
CA ASP A 467 -27.24 -4.08 35.12
C ASP A 467 -27.48 -2.56 35.31
N SER A 468 -26.66 -1.89 36.13
CA SER A 468 -26.66 -0.41 36.22
C SER A 468 -25.92 0.19 35.02
N LEU A 469 -26.64 0.50 33.94
CA LEU A 469 -26.07 0.70 32.60
C LEU A 469 -25.71 2.15 32.23
N ILE A 470 -25.58 3.05 33.19
CA ILE A 470 -25.45 4.48 32.91
C ILE A 470 -24.50 5.10 33.94
N SER A 471 -23.42 5.74 33.52
CA SER A 471 -22.59 6.62 34.37
C SER A 471 -22.19 7.85 33.55
N LEU A 472 -22.89 8.97 33.70
CA LEU A 472 -22.51 10.25 33.08
C LEU A 472 -21.65 11.06 34.03
N LEU A 473 -20.49 11.50 33.56
CA LEU A 473 -19.56 12.34 34.32
C LEU A 473 -19.74 13.83 33.93
N HIS A 474 -19.98 14.70 34.91
CA HIS A 474 -19.99 16.16 34.69
C HIS A 474 -19.17 16.89 35.76
N PRO A 475 -18.19 17.73 35.39
CA PRO A 475 -17.46 18.54 36.35
C PRO A 475 -18.38 19.59 36.99
N SER A 476 -18.16 19.90 38.27
CA SER A 476 -18.78 21.07 38.90
C SER A 476 -18.28 22.36 38.24
N SER A 477 -19.05 23.46 38.33
CA SER A 477 -18.63 24.79 37.83
C SER A 477 -17.24 25.23 38.29
N ASP A 478 -16.80 24.74 39.46
CA ASP A 478 -15.55 25.11 40.10
C ASP A 478 -14.43 24.07 39.90
N ASP A 479 -14.66 23.03 39.08
CA ASP A 479 -13.78 21.87 38.82
C ASP A 479 -13.30 21.11 40.10
N SER A 480 -13.90 21.41 41.26
CA SER A 480 -13.50 20.88 42.57
C SER A 480 -14.17 19.54 42.90
N SER A 481 -15.37 19.33 42.36
CA SER A 481 -16.15 18.10 42.52
C SER A 481 -16.64 17.57 41.17
N LEU A 482 -16.87 16.26 41.11
CA LEU A 482 -17.32 15.52 39.94
C LEU A 482 -18.71 14.97 40.23
N PHE A 483 -19.71 15.32 39.43
CA PHE A 483 -21.03 14.72 39.49
C PHE A 483 -21.09 13.49 38.59
N ILE A 484 -21.68 12.42 39.13
CA ILE A 484 -21.86 11.15 38.45
C ILE A 484 -23.33 10.80 38.51
N LEU A 485 -23.94 10.63 37.35
CA LEU A 485 -25.32 10.15 37.23
C LEU A 485 -25.30 8.68 36.86
N SER A 486 -25.85 7.83 37.72
CA SER A 486 -26.09 6.43 37.41
C SER A 486 -27.55 6.04 37.50
N ALA A 487 -27.94 5.03 36.72
CA ALA A 487 -29.34 4.58 36.68
C ALA A 487 -29.42 3.06 36.62
N SER A 488 -30.36 2.51 37.39
CA SER A 488 -30.63 1.07 37.46
C SER A 488 -31.99 0.78 36.83
N LEU A 489 -31.99 -0.04 35.78
CA LEU A 489 -33.20 -0.44 35.05
C LEU A 489 -34.07 -1.40 35.88
N GLU A 490 -33.45 -2.26 36.70
CA GLU A 490 -34.16 -3.19 37.57
C GLU A 490 -34.88 -2.50 38.72
N THR A 491 -34.20 -1.59 39.43
CA THR A 491 -34.78 -0.88 40.58
C THR A 491 -35.55 0.37 40.18
N LYS A 492 -35.48 0.79 38.90
CA LYS A 492 -36.08 2.02 38.37
C LYS A 492 -35.70 3.26 39.20
N GLN A 493 -34.43 3.37 39.57
CA GLN A 493 -33.87 4.48 40.32
C GLN A 493 -32.71 5.11 39.56
N VAL A 494 -32.55 6.42 39.73
CA VAL A 494 -31.43 7.22 39.22
C VAL A 494 -30.67 7.78 40.42
N SER A 495 -29.41 7.41 40.58
CA SER A 495 -28.52 7.93 41.62
C SER A 495 -27.64 9.06 41.08
N LEU A 496 -27.57 10.17 41.82
CA LEU A 496 -26.68 11.29 41.56
C LEU A 496 -25.64 11.36 42.68
N ALA A 497 -24.40 10.99 42.37
CA ALA A 497 -23.28 11.02 43.30
C ALA A 497 -22.35 12.21 43.01
N GLN A 498 -21.88 12.88 44.05
CA GLN A 498 -20.89 13.95 44.02
C GLN A 498 -19.57 13.41 44.60
N LEU A 499 -18.50 13.40 43.82
CA LEU A 499 -17.18 12.92 44.23
C LEU A 499 -16.19 14.09 44.34
N ALA A 500 -15.29 14.04 45.33
CA ALA A 500 -14.17 14.96 45.43
C ALA A 500 -13.12 14.65 44.36
N ALA A 501 -12.79 15.61 43.49
CA ALA A 501 -11.90 15.39 42.33
C ALA A 501 -10.49 14.89 42.70
N GLY A 502 -9.94 15.38 43.82
CA GLY A 502 -8.57 15.05 44.25
C GLY A 502 -8.40 13.67 44.92
N THR A 503 -9.43 13.19 45.62
CA THR A 503 -9.36 11.97 46.44
C THR A 503 -10.25 10.84 45.93
N GLY A 504 -11.22 11.15 45.05
CA GLY A 504 -12.20 10.19 44.55
C GLY A 504 -13.25 9.76 45.58
N VAL A 505 -13.32 10.41 46.74
CA VAL A 505 -14.28 10.07 47.81
C VAL A 505 -15.66 10.64 47.47
N VAL A 506 -16.71 9.82 47.64
CA VAL A 506 -18.11 10.25 47.49
C VAL A 506 -18.50 11.18 48.65
N GLU A 507 -18.81 12.43 48.35
CA GLU A 507 -19.21 13.46 49.33
C GLU A 507 -20.72 13.45 49.60
N LYS A 508 -21.53 13.30 48.55
CA LYS A 508 -22.99 13.26 48.62
C LYS A 508 -23.52 12.28 47.57
N GLU A 509 -24.60 11.59 47.91
CA GLU A 509 -25.28 10.66 47.00
C GLU A 509 -26.78 10.77 47.24
N ALA A 510 -27.55 10.95 46.17
CA ALA A 510 -29.00 11.05 46.21
C ALA A 510 -29.62 10.02 45.25
N GLU A 511 -30.54 9.19 45.75
CA GLU A 511 -31.30 8.21 44.95
C GLU A 511 -32.69 8.76 44.61
N LEU A 512 -32.94 8.99 43.32
CA LEU A 512 -34.20 9.48 42.79
C LEU A 512 -35.03 8.32 42.20
N PRO A 513 -36.28 8.10 42.63
CA PRO A 513 -37.16 7.13 41.99
C PRO A 513 -37.60 7.61 40.58
N ALA A 514 -37.34 6.79 39.56
CA ALA A 514 -37.59 7.08 38.15
C ALA A 514 -38.41 5.95 37.48
N PRO A 515 -39.72 5.84 37.77
CA PRO A 515 -40.57 4.76 37.26
C PRO A 515 -40.75 4.75 35.73
N TRP A 516 -40.49 5.90 35.10
CA TRP A 516 -40.52 6.16 33.66
C TRP A 516 -39.25 5.75 32.93
N LEU A 517 -38.21 5.28 33.62
CA LEU A 517 -36.95 4.86 33.01
C LEU A 517 -37.18 3.62 32.11
N VAL A 518 -36.78 3.73 30.84
CA VAL A 518 -36.84 2.64 29.84
C VAL A 518 -35.50 2.61 29.09
N ALA A 519 -34.92 1.41 28.91
CA ALA A 519 -33.62 1.20 28.27
C ALA A 519 -33.55 1.80 26.85
N THR A 520 -34.63 1.67 26.08
CA THR A 520 -34.77 2.25 24.75
C THR A 520 -35.69 3.47 24.82
N GLY A 521 -35.13 4.68 24.91
CA GLY A 521 -35.91 5.92 24.76
C GLY A 521 -35.75 6.98 25.84
N THR A 522 -34.85 6.81 26.82
CA THR A 522 -34.58 7.85 27.83
C THR A 522 -33.19 8.44 27.66
N SER A 523 -33.09 9.77 27.60
CA SER A 523 -31.81 10.50 27.46
C SER A 523 -31.63 11.49 28.61
N CYS A 524 -30.54 11.39 29.38
CA CYS A 524 -30.26 12.30 30.51
C CYS A 524 -28.95 13.06 30.35
N VAL A 525 -28.86 14.22 31.00
CA VAL A 525 -27.66 15.05 31.14
C VAL A 525 -27.65 15.74 32.52
N ILE A 526 -26.48 16.15 33.00
CA ILE A 526 -26.33 16.93 34.24
C ILE A 526 -26.15 18.41 33.89
N VAL A 527 -26.90 19.30 34.56
CA VAL A 527 -26.86 20.77 34.40
C VAL A 527 -26.75 21.41 35.79
N VAL A 528 -25.61 22.04 36.13
CA VAL A 528 -25.24 22.53 37.50
C VAL A 528 -25.65 21.57 38.63
N GLY A 529 -25.28 20.30 38.54
CA GLY A 529 -25.60 19.32 39.59
C GLY A 529 -27.09 18.96 39.70
N VAL A 530 -27.91 19.30 38.70
CA VAL A 530 -29.30 18.84 38.51
C VAL A 530 -29.32 17.80 37.39
N ALA A 531 -29.92 16.64 37.64
CA ALA A 531 -30.14 15.63 36.62
C ALA A 531 -31.35 16.04 35.76
N VAL A 532 -31.18 16.13 34.44
CA VAL A 532 -32.22 16.44 33.46
C VAL A 532 -32.37 15.26 32.50
N CYS A 533 -33.54 14.64 32.43
CA CYS A 533 -33.83 13.45 31.63
C CYS A 533 -35.03 13.68 30.71
N LEU A 534 -34.94 13.31 29.44
CA LEU A 534 -36.04 13.32 28.49
C LEU A 534 -36.49 11.89 28.20
N ASP A 535 -37.79 11.66 28.31
CA ASP A 535 -38.46 10.49 27.73
C ASP A 535 -38.87 10.80 26.28
N LEU A 536 -38.27 10.11 25.31
CA LEU A 536 -38.51 10.28 23.88
C LEU A 536 -39.87 9.76 23.42
N VAL A 537 -40.47 8.82 24.16
CA VAL A 537 -41.77 8.23 23.82
C VAL A 537 -42.91 9.16 24.23
N THR A 538 -42.85 9.69 25.45
CA THR A 538 -43.88 10.59 25.99
C THR A 538 -43.59 12.07 25.74
N GLN A 539 -42.38 12.42 25.31
CA GLN A 539 -41.90 13.80 25.08
C GLN A 539 -42.03 14.70 26.31
N THR A 540 -41.69 14.14 27.48
CA THR A 540 -41.71 14.85 28.76
C THR A 540 -40.30 14.92 29.34
N LEU A 541 -39.94 16.11 29.83
CA LEU A 541 -38.65 16.40 30.43
C LEU A 541 -38.77 16.35 31.97
N TYR A 542 -37.89 15.59 32.59
CA TYR A 542 -37.80 15.39 34.03
C TYR A 542 -36.52 16.04 34.55
N HIS A 543 -36.59 16.86 35.60
CA HIS A 543 -35.39 17.43 36.22
C HIS A 543 -35.42 17.36 37.75
N GLY A 544 -34.28 17.09 38.39
CA GLY A 544 -34.19 16.96 39.85
C GLY A 544 -32.77 16.86 40.41
N SER A 545 -32.57 17.38 41.63
CA SER A 545 -31.30 17.36 42.39
C SER A 545 -31.47 16.83 43.83
N GLY A 546 -32.69 16.41 44.22
CA GLY A 546 -33.07 15.96 45.57
C GLY A 546 -33.86 14.65 45.56
N ASP A 547 -34.95 14.52 46.33
CA ASP A 547 -35.70 13.24 46.47
C ASP A 547 -36.74 12.97 45.35
N ARG A 548 -37.03 13.94 44.47
CA ARG A 548 -38.08 13.82 43.43
C ARG A 548 -37.70 14.51 42.12
N PHE A 549 -38.11 13.91 41.00
CA PHE A 549 -38.11 14.54 39.68
C PHE A 549 -39.32 15.44 39.47
N LEU A 550 -39.10 16.66 38.96
CA LEU A 550 -40.12 17.57 38.47
C LEU A 550 -40.38 17.29 36.99
N ARG A 551 -41.65 17.30 36.58
CA ARG A 551 -42.07 17.01 35.20
C ARG A 551 -42.42 18.31 34.45
N THR A 552 -41.92 18.43 33.23
CA THR A 552 -42.22 19.53 32.29
C THR A 552 -42.59 18.92 30.93
N ASP A 553 -43.81 19.19 30.44
CA ASP A 553 -44.27 18.68 29.14
C ASP A 553 -43.76 19.60 28.01
N LEU A 554 -43.08 19.06 26.99
CA LEU A 554 -42.50 19.86 25.89
C LEU A 554 -43.55 20.63 25.07
N GLN A 555 -44.76 20.09 24.94
CA GLN A 555 -45.88 20.78 24.26
C GLN A 555 -46.24 22.11 24.92
N SER A 556 -46.07 22.24 26.24
CA SER A 556 -46.31 23.49 26.97
C SER A 556 -45.29 24.58 26.66
N LEU A 557 -44.12 24.20 26.13
CA LEU A 557 -43.04 25.08 25.70
C LEU A 557 -43.12 25.44 24.20
N GLY A 558 -44.17 25.00 23.48
CA GLY A 558 -44.31 25.22 22.04
C GLY A 558 -43.43 24.31 21.17
N VAL A 559 -42.81 23.29 21.77
CA VAL A 559 -41.82 22.43 21.15
C VAL A 559 -42.50 21.16 20.59
N SER A 560 -42.27 20.85 19.31
CA SER A 560 -42.91 19.70 18.64
C SER A 560 -41.88 18.69 18.12
N ARG A 561 -42.05 17.41 18.48
CA ARG A 561 -41.22 16.24 18.12
C ARG A 561 -39.71 16.46 18.06
N VAL A 562 -39.01 16.02 19.11
CA VAL A 562 -37.59 16.34 19.33
C VAL A 562 -36.79 15.12 19.79
N ARG A 563 -35.50 15.09 19.46
CA ARG A 563 -34.49 14.22 20.07
C ARG A 563 -33.59 15.04 21.00
N LEU A 564 -33.23 14.51 22.16
CA LEU A 564 -32.29 15.19 23.06
C LEU A 564 -30.87 14.81 22.69
N LEU A 565 -30.16 15.74 22.05
CA LEU A 565 -28.73 15.67 21.80
C LEU A 565 -28.07 16.88 22.48
N GLN A 566 -27.25 16.60 23.49
CA GLN A 566 -26.18 17.37 24.13
C GLN A 566 -26.24 18.90 24.44
N LEU A 567 -25.72 19.24 25.63
CA LEU A 567 -25.29 20.55 26.14
C LEU A 567 -23.91 21.03 25.68
N ASP A 568 -23.76 22.34 25.43
CA ASP A 568 -22.47 23.08 25.37
C ASP A 568 -22.28 23.91 26.67
N GLU A 569 -21.03 24.33 26.93
CA GLU A 569 -20.34 24.73 28.19
C GLU A 569 -21.00 25.71 29.19
N ASP A 570 -22.25 26.15 29.04
CA ASP A 570 -22.86 27.09 29.97
C ASP A 570 -23.70 26.39 31.03
N GLY A 571 -23.21 26.45 32.27
CA GLY A 571 -23.75 25.77 33.44
C GLY A 571 -25.28 25.74 33.52
N ASN A 572 -26.01 26.77 33.10
CA ASN A 572 -27.48 26.85 33.27
C ASN A 572 -28.33 26.57 32.01
N GLN A 573 -27.77 26.24 30.83
CA GLN A 573 -28.55 26.12 29.57
C GLN A 573 -28.28 24.83 28.81
N PHE A 574 -29.30 24.21 28.22
CA PHE A 574 -29.22 22.96 27.48
C PHE A 574 -29.96 22.96 26.14
N TRP A 575 -29.51 22.13 25.19
CA TRP A 575 -30.05 22.11 23.83
C TRP A 575 -31.01 20.94 23.60
N LEU A 576 -32.01 21.18 22.75
CA LEU A 576 -32.93 20.19 22.21
C LEU A 576 -32.88 20.23 20.68
N HIS A 577 -32.64 19.08 20.04
CA HIS A 577 -32.40 18.98 18.59
C HIS A 577 -33.59 18.30 17.88
N SER A 578 -34.25 19.00 16.95
CA SER A 578 -35.20 18.40 15.98
C SER A 578 -34.55 18.31 14.60
N ASP A 579 -35.19 17.63 13.65
CA ASP A 579 -34.66 17.43 12.29
C ASP A 579 -34.46 18.75 11.52
N HIS A 580 -35.18 19.81 11.92
CA HIS A 580 -35.17 21.12 11.24
C HIS A 580 -35.04 22.34 12.18
N THR A 581 -35.24 22.17 13.49
CA THR A 581 -35.29 23.28 14.47
C THR A 581 -34.62 22.87 15.77
N HIS A 582 -33.79 23.76 16.31
CA HIS A 582 -33.07 23.56 17.56
C HIS A 582 -33.53 24.58 18.59
N TRP A 583 -33.78 24.12 19.82
CA TRP A 583 -34.19 24.97 20.93
C TRP A 583 -33.12 24.99 22.02
N VAL A 584 -32.76 26.18 22.49
CA VAL A 584 -31.95 26.38 23.69
C VAL A 584 -32.87 26.60 24.87
N LEU A 585 -32.80 25.73 25.87
CA LEU A 585 -33.56 25.79 27.10
C LEU A 585 -32.64 26.21 28.26
N GLY A 586 -33.16 26.94 29.24
CA GLY A 586 -32.45 27.36 30.43
C GLY A 586 -33.14 26.89 31.70
N LEU A 587 -32.35 26.51 32.71
CA LEU A 587 -32.81 26.26 34.07
C LEU A 587 -32.74 27.57 34.86
N GLN A 588 -33.90 28.20 35.08
CA GLN A 588 -34.06 29.39 35.92
C GLN A 588 -35.01 29.06 37.08
N ASP A 589 -34.58 29.27 38.33
CA ASP A 589 -35.39 29.03 39.54
C ASP A 589 -36.11 27.66 39.56
N ASN A 590 -35.40 26.59 39.21
CA ASN A 590 -35.93 25.22 39.14
C ASN A 590 -37.07 25.00 38.11
N ARG A 591 -37.22 25.92 37.15
CA ARG A 591 -38.13 25.81 36.00
C ARG A 591 -37.32 25.86 34.70
N VAL A 592 -37.82 25.15 33.71
CA VAL A 592 -37.24 25.11 32.36
C VAL A 592 -37.95 26.14 31.50
N ALA A 593 -37.18 27.05 30.89
CA ALA A 593 -37.69 28.10 30.00
C ALA A 593 -36.95 28.07 28.66
N VAL A 594 -37.63 28.45 27.57
CA VAL A 594 -36.99 28.61 26.24
C VAL A 594 -36.21 29.92 26.24
N VAL A 595 -34.91 29.83 25.92
CA VAL A 595 -34.00 30.98 25.83
C VAL A 595 -33.94 31.48 24.38
N THR A 596 -33.80 30.59 23.40
CA THR A 596 -33.70 30.96 21.97
C THR A 596 -34.16 29.80 21.07
N GLU A 597 -34.70 30.14 19.90
CA GLU A 597 -35.06 29.20 18.82
C GLU A 597 -34.16 29.46 17.60
N THR A 598 -33.54 28.41 17.05
CA THR A 598 -32.69 28.51 15.85
C THR A 598 -32.97 27.42 14.83
N SER A 599 -32.89 27.76 13.54
CA SER A 599 -33.06 26.84 12.40
C SER A 599 -31.73 26.36 11.80
N ASP A 600 -30.62 26.57 12.52
CA ASP A 600 -29.28 26.19 12.05
C ASP A 600 -29.02 24.71 12.38
N VAL A 601 -28.53 23.93 11.41
CA VAL A 601 -28.26 22.49 11.54
C VAL A 601 -27.13 22.20 12.52
N LEU A 602 -26.13 23.10 12.61
CA LEU A 602 -25.07 23.06 13.60
C LEU A 602 -24.78 24.48 14.10
N SER A 603 -24.52 24.66 15.39
CA SER A 603 -24.00 25.92 15.93
C SER A 603 -22.88 25.72 16.94
N TYR A 604 -21.90 26.63 16.91
CA TYR A 604 -20.70 26.59 17.74
C TYR A 604 -20.52 27.94 18.44
N ASP A 605 -20.37 27.89 19.77
CA ASP A 605 -20.05 29.06 20.57
C ASP A 605 -18.57 29.03 20.99
N ARG A 606 -17.86 30.14 20.78
CA ARG A 606 -16.45 30.29 21.16
C ARG A 606 -16.23 31.65 21.80
N SER A 607 -15.56 31.64 22.95
CA SER A 607 -15.12 32.88 23.62
C SER A 607 -13.88 33.45 22.94
N VAL A 608 -13.89 34.73 22.59
CA VAL A 608 -12.74 35.41 21.98
C VAL A 608 -12.06 36.32 23.01
N GLU A 609 -10.73 36.27 23.08
CA GLU A 609 -9.97 37.08 24.03
C GLU A 609 -10.14 38.59 23.71
N GLY A 610 -10.89 39.31 24.55
CA GLY A 610 -11.16 40.75 24.42
C GLY A 610 -12.53 41.15 23.83
N ARG A 611 -13.37 40.18 23.43
CA ARG A 611 -14.79 40.36 23.08
C ARG A 611 -15.64 39.29 23.79
N GLY A 612 -16.95 39.39 23.71
CA GLY A 612 -17.86 38.40 24.31
C GLY A 612 -17.73 37.02 23.64
N ARG A 613 -18.70 36.15 23.90
CA ARG A 613 -18.84 34.91 23.12
C ARG A 613 -19.40 35.23 21.74
N MET A 614 -18.79 34.63 20.72
CA MET A 614 -19.30 34.67 19.36
C MET A 614 -19.86 33.31 18.97
N ARG A 615 -20.99 33.34 18.26
CA ARG A 615 -21.69 32.18 17.73
C ARG A 615 -21.45 32.06 16.24
N VAL A 616 -21.12 30.86 15.78
CA VAL A 616 -21.06 30.49 14.36
C VAL A 616 -22.10 29.38 14.11
N GLY A 617 -23.17 29.75 13.41
CA GLY A 617 -24.23 28.87 12.92
C GLY A 617 -23.99 28.41 11.49
N VAL A 618 -24.40 27.17 11.21
CA VAL A 618 -24.27 26.49 9.91
C VAL A 618 -25.65 25.96 9.54
N ARG A 619 -26.22 26.46 8.45
CA ARG A 619 -27.55 26.07 7.96
C ARG A 619 -27.42 25.33 6.63
N TRP A 620 -28.01 24.14 6.55
CA TRP A 620 -28.11 23.37 5.31
C TRP A 620 -29.31 23.84 4.49
N GLU A 621 -29.09 24.23 3.24
CA GLU A 621 -30.14 24.61 2.28
C GLU A 621 -30.28 23.51 1.20
N GLU A 622 -31.51 23.26 0.75
CA GLU A 622 -31.80 22.32 -0.35
C GLU A 622 -30.96 22.68 -1.60
N GLY A 623 -30.20 21.72 -2.13
CA GLY A 623 -29.28 21.95 -3.26
C GLY A 623 -27.79 21.92 -2.93
N SER A 624 -27.38 21.27 -1.82
CA SER A 624 -25.99 21.14 -1.38
C SER A 624 -25.30 22.47 -1.04
N SER A 625 -26.04 23.48 -0.59
CA SER A 625 -25.46 24.74 -0.13
C SER A 625 -25.50 24.87 1.39
N VAL A 626 -24.43 25.40 1.95
CA VAL A 626 -24.30 25.72 3.36
C VAL A 626 -24.32 27.23 3.53
N ARG A 627 -25.24 27.74 4.36
CA ARG A 627 -25.25 29.13 4.79
C ARG A 627 -24.57 29.25 6.14
N LEU A 628 -23.56 30.11 6.23
CA LEU A 628 -22.82 30.41 7.44
C LEU A 628 -23.39 31.69 8.05
N VAL A 629 -23.63 31.68 9.36
CA VAL A 629 -24.13 32.82 10.12
C VAL A 629 -23.18 33.03 11.30
N MET A 630 -22.57 34.21 11.42
CA MET A 630 -21.75 34.58 12.58
C MET A 630 -22.39 35.76 13.30
N GLY A 631 -22.52 35.68 14.62
CA GLY A 631 -23.22 36.70 15.42
C GLY A 631 -22.78 36.75 16.89
N GLU A 632 -23.05 37.87 17.57
CA GLU A 632 -22.97 38.01 19.03
C GLU A 632 -24.40 37.98 19.60
N GLY A 633 -24.79 36.90 20.29
CA GLY A 633 -26.14 36.75 20.81
C GLY A 633 -27.20 36.56 19.72
N GLU A 634 -28.18 37.48 19.63
CA GLU A 634 -29.23 37.47 18.59
C GLU A 634 -28.85 38.24 17.31
N ASP A 635 -27.78 39.03 17.32
CA ASP A 635 -27.39 39.89 16.20
C ASP A 635 -26.51 39.15 15.17
N GLU A 636 -27.04 38.95 13.95
CA GLU A 636 -26.30 38.38 12.81
C GLU A 636 -25.31 39.42 12.23
N LEU A 637 -24.00 39.18 12.38
CA LEU A 637 -22.91 40.05 11.92
C LEU A 637 -22.42 39.72 10.50
N ILE A 638 -22.32 38.44 10.14
CA ILE A 638 -21.82 37.98 8.83
C ILE A 638 -22.68 36.82 8.34
N THR A 639 -23.17 36.91 7.09
CA THR A 639 -23.86 35.80 6.42
C THR A 639 -23.23 35.51 5.06
N ASP A 640 -22.75 34.28 4.86
CA ASP A 640 -22.15 33.81 3.61
C ASP A 640 -22.84 32.52 3.13
N ARG A 641 -22.92 32.32 1.81
CA ARG A 641 -23.43 31.09 1.20
C ARG A 641 -22.32 30.38 0.44
N VAL A 642 -22.07 29.13 0.81
CA VAL A 642 -21.07 28.26 0.18
C VAL A 642 -21.79 27.13 -0.54
N LYS A 643 -21.58 26.99 -1.85
CA LYS A 643 -22.06 25.82 -2.60
C LYS A 643 -21.05 24.69 -2.44
N LEU A 644 -21.50 23.54 -1.96
CA LEU A 644 -20.71 22.32 -1.89
C LEU A 644 -21.16 21.36 -3.01
N PRO A 645 -20.24 20.69 -3.71
CA PRO A 645 -20.58 19.71 -4.74
C PRO A 645 -21.22 18.46 -4.12
N GLU A 646 -22.32 17.97 -4.70
CA GLU A 646 -23.14 16.78 -4.35
C GLU A 646 -22.64 15.96 -3.14
N ARG A 647 -23.07 16.37 -1.94
CA ARG A 647 -22.70 15.77 -0.64
C ARG A 647 -23.95 15.52 0.22
N GLY A 648 -23.80 14.64 1.21
CA GLY A 648 -24.77 14.50 2.29
C GLY A 648 -24.79 15.73 3.21
N ARG A 649 -25.67 15.73 4.22
CA ARG A 649 -25.79 16.84 5.19
C ARG A 649 -24.57 16.91 6.13
N PRO A 650 -24.24 18.09 6.70
CA PRO A 650 -23.21 18.19 7.73
C PRO A 650 -23.69 17.51 9.01
N VAL A 651 -22.83 16.67 9.61
CA VAL A 651 -23.12 15.89 10.82
C VAL A 651 -22.40 16.47 12.04
N GLN A 652 -21.13 16.86 11.89
CA GLN A 652 -20.31 17.41 12.97
C GLN A 652 -19.37 18.50 12.42
N GLY A 653 -18.68 19.22 13.30
CA GLY A 653 -17.70 20.22 12.94
C GLY A 653 -17.05 20.86 14.17
N ASP A 654 -16.08 21.73 13.93
CA ASP A 654 -15.44 22.54 14.97
C ASP A 654 -15.06 23.91 14.38
N VAL A 655 -15.01 24.93 15.24
CA VAL A 655 -14.73 26.31 14.85
C VAL A 655 -13.55 26.85 15.65
N CYS A 656 -12.64 27.48 14.92
CA CYS A 656 -11.52 28.24 15.45
C CYS A 656 -11.65 29.71 15.05
N LEU A 657 -11.77 30.58 16.05
CA LEU A 657 -11.83 32.03 15.86
C LEU A 657 -10.43 32.64 15.97
N THR A 658 -10.10 33.54 15.06
CA THR A 658 -8.82 34.26 15.06
C THR A 658 -9.05 35.75 15.26
N ALA A 659 -8.53 36.26 16.38
CA ALA A 659 -8.56 37.69 16.67
C ALA A 659 -7.30 38.36 16.11
N SER A 660 -7.43 39.06 14.99
CA SER A 660 -6.36 39.94 14.48
C SER A 660 -6.64 41.39 14.84
N LYS A 661 -5.63 42.11 15.37
CA LYS A 661 -5.75 43.54 15.70
C LYS A 661 -6.02 44.45 14.48
N LYS A 662 -5.90 43.95 13.24
CA LYS A 662 -5.95 44.74 11.99
C LYS A 662 -6.99 44.30 10.97
N LYS A 663 -7.58 43.10 11.08
CA LYS A 663 -8.56 42.56 10.12
C LYS A 663 -9.89 42.28 10.83
N PRO A 664 -11.03 42.29 10.10
CA PRO A 664 -12.26 41.69 10.62
C PRO A 664 -11.97 40.25 11.05
N GLU A 665 -12.68 39.80 12.09
CA GLU A 665 -12.47 38.49 12.68
C GLU A 665 -12.66 37.41 11.63
N SER A 666 -11.60 36.63 11.41
CA SER A 666 -11.63 35.48 10.53
C SER A 666 -11.85 34.22 11.36
N PHE A 667 -12.71 33.34 10.87
CA PHE A 667 -12.90 32.01 11.44
C PHE A 667 -12.43 30.94 10.46
N GLN A 668 -12.00 29.83 11.03
CA GLN A 668 -11.72 28.58 10.38
C GLN A 668 -12.76 27.58 10.88
N LEU A 669 -13.56 27.02 9.97
CA LEU A 669 -14.61 26.07 10.27
C LEU A 669 -14.32 24.76 9.53
N VAL A 670 -14.28 23.66 10.28
CA VAL A 670 -14.25 22.32 9.70
C VAL A 670 -15.62 21.68 9.80
N LEU A 671 -16.09 21.07 8.72
CA LEU A 671 -17.34 20.32 8.65
C LEU A 671 -17.05 18.87 8.28
N LEU A 672 -17.61 17.96 9.08
CA LEU A 672 -17.73 16.54 8.79
C LEU A 672 -19.11 16.29 8.17
N MET A 673 -19.11 15.71 6.99
CA MET A 673 -20.30 15.43 6.20
C MET A 673 -20.77 13.98 6.41
N GLU A 674 -22.04 13.68 6.12
CA GLU A 674 -22.65 12.34 6.26
C GLU A 674 -21.95 11.26 5.41
N ASP A 675 -21.33 11.65 4.29
CA ASP A 675 -20.53 10.77 3.44
C ASP A 675 -19.09 10.54 3.95
N SER A 676 -18.78 10.97 5.18
CA SER A 676 -17.45 10.96 5.80
C SER A 676 -16.41 11.83 5.08
N SER A 677 -16.84 12.84 4.32
CA SER A 677 -15.94 13.85 3.78
C SER A 677 -15.69 14.99 4.78
N LEU A 678 -14.49 15.59 4.72
CA LEU A 678 -14.08 16.74 5.53
C LEU A 678 -13.97 17.98 4.64
N VAL A 679 -14.65 19.04 5.04
CA VAL A 679 -14.63 20.34 4.35
C VAL A 679 -14.06 21.39 5.28
N MET A 680 -13.01 22.09 4.83
CA MET A 680 -12.42 23.21 5.57
C MET A 680 -12.83 24.53 4.91
N LEU A 681 -13.42 25.42 5.70
CA LEU A 681 -13.92 26.72 5.28
C LEU A 681 -13.14 27.83 5.98
N HIS A 682 -12.71 28.83 5.22
CA HIS A 682 -12.08 30.06 5.70
C HIS A 682 -13.02 31.25 5.50
N SER A 683 -13.04 32.17 6.46
CA SER A 683 -13.76 33.43 6.31
C SER A 683 -13.06 34.34 5.27
N PRO A 684 -13.81 34.95 4.32
CA PRO A 684 -15.27 34.89 4.13
C PRO A 684 -15.69 33.79 3.13
N GLY A 685 -16.32 32.72 3.62
CA GLY A 685 -17.02 31.72 2.79
C GLY A 685 -16.19 30.94 1.76
N GLU A 686 -14.86 30.95 1.82
CA GLU A 686 -14.00 30.26 0.86
C GLU A 686 -13.71 28.82 1.31
N VAL A 687 -13.86 27.86 0.39
CA VAL A 687 -13.48 26.46 0.63
C VAL A 687 -11.96 26.34 0.50
N ALA A 688 -11.26 26.18 1.62
CA ALA A 688 -9.80 26.06 1.64
C ALA A 688 -9.34 24.73 1.01
N TRP A 689 -9.97 23.64 1.42
CA TRP A 689 -9.76 22.32 0.84
C TRP A 689 -10.92 21.38 1.19
N VAL A 690 -11.02 20.31 0.42
CA VAL A 690 -11.95 19.22 0.67
C VAL A 690 -11.21 17.89 0.64
N ARG A 691 -11.49 17.01 1.61
CA ARG A 691 -10.90 15.68 1.69
C ARG A 691 -11.99 14.62 1.73
N GLU A 692 -11.88 13.68 0.79
CA GLU A 692 -12.76 12.53 0.65
C GLU A 692 -12.23 11.34 1.46
N ASP A 693 -12.32 11.41 2.79
CA ASP A 693 -11.84 10.33 3.67
C ASP A 693 -12.75 9.08 3.64
N GLY A 694 -13.96 9.20 3.10
CA GLY A 694 -14.86 8.07 2.81
C GLY A 694 -14.26 7.01 1.87
N LEU A 695 -13.29 7.38 1.00
CA LEU A 695 -12.56 6.43 0.15
C LEU A 695 -11.76 5.38 0.95
N GLY A 696 -11.39 5.67 2.20
CA GLY A 696 -10.77 4.69 3.10
C GLY A 696 -11.71 3.56 3.55
N SER A 697 -12.98 3.63 3.18
CA SER A 697 -13.99 2.59 3.37
C SER A 697 -14.43 1.93 2.06
N ALA A 698 -13.56 1.93 1.04
CA ALA A 698 -13.84 1.28 -0.24
C ALA A 698 -14.18 -0.21 -0.08
N VAL A 699 -15.31 -0.63 -0.64
CA VAL A 699 -15.86 -1.99 -0.55
C VAL A 699 -15.77 -2.71 -1.89
N ALA A 700 -16.14 -2.03 -2.97
CA ALA A 700 -16.13 -2.58 -4.32
C ALA A 700 -15.38 -1.64 -5.26
N ILE A 701 -14.54 -2.23 -6.12
CA ILE A 701 -13.77 -1.47 -7.10
C ILE A 701 -13.75 -2.23 -8.42
N GLU A 702 -14.09 -1.54 -9.50
CA GLU A 702 -14.07 -2.08 -10.86
C GLU A 702 -13.32 -1.14 -11.80
N ALA A 703 -12.43 -1.69 -12.63
CA ALA A 703 -11.66 -0.92 -13.60
C ALA A 703 -12.35 -0.95 -14.97
N VAL A 704 -12.86 0.19 -15.41
CA VAL A 704 -13.64 0.35 -16.64
C VAL A 704 -12.77 0.96 -17.73
N ASP A 705 -12.86 0.41 -18.94
CA ASP A 705 -12.19 0.95 -20.12
C ASP A 705 -12.78 2.31 -20.51
N LEU A 706 -11.92 3.30 -20.77
CA LEU A 706 -12.34 4.62 -21.23
C LEU A 706 -12.92 4.57 -22.67
N PRO A 707 -13.76 5.54 -23.05
CA PRO A 707 -14.25 5.63 -24.42
C PRO A 707 -13.10 5.88 -25.42
N PRO A 708 -13.19 5.35 -26.64
CA PRO A 708 -12.20 5.60 -27.69
C PRO A 708 -12.21 7.08 -28.11
N ALA A 709 -11.07 7.59 -28.58
CA ALA A 709 -10.96 8.95 -29.12
C ALA A 709 -11.93 9.17 -30.30
N ASP A 710 -12.33 10.42 -30.53
CA ASP A 710 -13.31 10.80 -31.56
C ASP A 710 -12.96 10.24 -32.96
N GLN A 711 -11.67 10.23 -33.32
CA GLN A 711 -11.20 9.64 -34.58
C GLN A 711 -11.51 8.13 -34.66
N SER A 712 -11.19 7.36 -33.63
CA SER A 712 -11.52 5.94 -33.54
C SER A 712 -13.03 5.68 -33.45
N GLY A 713 -13.80 6.56 -32.79
CA GLY A 713 -15.26 6.48 -32.75
C GLY A 713 -15.90 6.68 -34.13
N SER A 714 -15.40 7.63 -34.93
CA SER A 714 -15.86 7.84 -36.31
C SER A 714 -15.60 6.63 -37.21
N ILE A 715 -14.46 5.96 -37.01
CA ILE A 715 -14.09 4.72 -37.72
C ILE A 715 -15.02 3.57 -37.29
N ALA A 716 -15.28 3.42 -36.00
CA ALA A 716 -16.18 2.40 -35.48
C ALA A 716 -17.60 2.58 -36.04
N ASN A 717 -18.13 3.81 -36.01
CA ASN A 717 -19.43 4.15 -36.60
C ASN A 717 -19.48 3.83 -38.10
N PHE A 718 -18.40 4.11 -38.83
CA PHE A 718 -18.28 3.74 -40.24
C PHE A 718 -18.28 2.22 -40.47
N ILE A 719 -17.60 1.45 -39.63
CA ILE A 719 -17.59 -0.02 -39.71
C ILE A 719 -19.00 -0.57 -39.45
N THR A 720 -19.69 -0.07 -38.43
CA THR A 720 -21.07 -0.48 -38.11
C THR A 720 -22.02 -0.13 -39.25
N SER A 721 -21.92 1.07 -39.84
CA SER A 721 -22.73 1.44 -41.01
C SER A 721 -22.40 0.59 -42.24
N THR A 722 -21.15 0.15 -42.39
CA THR A 722 -20.69 -0.70 -43.50
C THR A 722 -21.28 -2.10 -43.40
N MET A 723 -21.38 -2.67 -42.20
CA MET A 723 -21.97 -4.01 -42.02
C MET A 723 -23.43 -4.09 -42.43
N ASN A 724 -24.17 -2.98 -42.33
CA ASN A 724 -25.59 -2.92 -42.70
C ASN A 724 -25.83 -2.53 -44.17
N GLU A 725 -24.77 -2.17 -44.93
CA GLU A 725 -24.89 -1.73 -46.32
C GLU A 725 -24.31 -2.75 -47.32
N GLY A 726 -25.19 -3.34 -48.15
CA GLY A 726 -24.78 -4.32 -49.16
C GLY A 726 -24.19 -3.76 -50.48
N ASN A 727 -24.14 -2.42 -50.68
CA ASN A 727 -23.72 -1.83 -51.95
C ASN A 727 -22.24 -1.40 -51.94
N PRO A 728 -21.34 -2.07 -52.70
CA PRO A 728 -19.90 -1.82 -52.65
C PRO A 728 -19.49 -0.41 -53.12
N LEU A 729 -20.23 0.19 -54.06
CA LEU A 729 -19.94 1.56 -54.52
C LEU A 729 -20.24 2.60 -53.44
N LYS A 730 -21.32 2.38 -52.68
CA LYS A 730 -21.70 3.23 -51.55
C LYS A 730 -20.67 3.11 -50.42
N LEU A 731 -20.22 1.89 -50.14
CA LEU A 731 -19.12 1.62 -49.18
C LEU A 731 -17.82 2.32 -49.58
N ALA A 732 -17.42 2.24 -50.84
CA ALA A 732 -16.22 2.92 -51.34
C ALA A 732 -16.33 4.45 -51.22
N LEU A 733 -17.49 5.02 -51.54
CA LEU A 733 -17.75 6.46 -51.41
C LEU A 733 -17.74 6.91 -49.94
N MET A 734 -18.36 6.14 -49.04
CA MET A 734 -18.33 6.40 -47.61
C MET A 734 -16.90 6.33 -47.04
N ARG A 735 -16.10 5.35 -47.48
CA ARG A 735 -14.69 5.24 -47.10
C ARG A 735 -13.88 6.44 -47.56
N LEU A 736 -14.04 6.85 -48.82
CA LEU A 736 -13.35 8.03 -49.36
C LEU A 736 -13.75 9.30 -48.61
N ARG A 737 -15.03 9.44 -48.26
CA ARG A 737 -15.53 10.59 -47.47
C ARG A 737 -14.91 10.62 -46.09
N LEU A 738 -14.79 9.48 -45.41
CA LEU A 738 -14.13 9.35 -44.10
C LEU A 738 -12.62 9.66 -44.20
N GLN A 739 -11.92 9.10 -45.19
CA GLN A 739 -10.49 9.39 -45.40
C GLN A 739 -10.25 10.88 -45.69
N PHE A 740 -11.13 11.50 -46.47
CA PHE A 740 -11.06 12.93 -46.75
C PHE A 740 -11.36 13.78 -45.50
N SER A 741 -12.33 13.40 -44.66
CA SER A 741 -12.60 14.10 -43.40
C SER A 741 -11.41 14.01 -42.44
N LEU A 742 -10.84 12.82 -42.26
CA LEU A 742 -9.64 12.62 -41.44
C LEU A 742 -8.43 13.39 -41.98
N ALA A 743 -8.22 13.40 -43.31
CA ALA A 743 -7.15 14.18 -43.92
C ALA A 743 -7.34 15.70 -43.73
N LYS A 744 -8.59 16.18 -43.82
CA LYS A 744 -8.93 17.58 -43.58
C LYS A 744 -8.69 17.96 -42.11
N GLU A 745 -9.06 17.11 -41.16
CA GLU A 745 -8.77 17.29 -39.73
C GLU A 745 -7.27 17.31 -39.47
N PHE A 746 -6.51 16.35 -40.00
CA PHE A 746 -5.06 16.33 -39.87
C PHE A 746 -4.40 17.61 -40.39
N VAL A 747 -4.82 18.11 -41.57
CA VAL A 747 -4.30 19.37 -42.12
C VAL A 747 -4.68 20.57 -41.25
N LYS A 748 -5.91 20.59 -40.72
CA LYS A 748 -6.39 21.64 -39.81
C LYS A 748 -5.59 21.65 -38.50
N ASP A 749 -5.33 20.49 -37.91
CA ASP A 749 -4.58 20.36 -36.67
C ASP A 749 -3.10 20.70 -36.89
N LEU A 750 -2.52 20.29 -38.02
CA LEU A 750 -1.17 20.66 -38.44
C LEU A 750 -1.03 22.19 -38.61
N GLN A 751 -2.03 22.86 -39.19
CA GLN A 751 -2.06 24.32 -39.36
C GLN A 751 -2.24 25.07 -38.02
N ASN A 752 -3.07 24.56 -37.12
CA ASN A 752 -3.42 25.24 -35.87
C ASN A 752 -2.40 25.01 -34.75
N ARG A 753 -1.88 23.79 -34.60
CA ARG A 753 -1.03 23.39 -33.46
C ARG A 753 0.47 23.35 -33.84
N GLY A 754 0.81 23.20 -35.12
CA GLY A 754 2.18 22.97 -35.58
C GLY A 754 2.70 21.57 -35.23
N LEU A 755 3.72 21.09 -35.97
CA LEU A 755 4.31 19.74 -35.81
C LEU A 755 4.73 19.36 -34.37
N PRO A 756 5.35 20.26 -33.57
CA PRO A 756 5.80 19.90 -32.22
C PRO A 756 4.65 19.64 -31.24
N ASN A 757 3.60 20.46 -31.26
CA ASN A 757 2.48 20.32 -30.33
C ASN A 757 1.49 19.22 -30.75
N LEU A 758 1.52 18.80 -32.02
CA LEU A 758 0.76 17.64 -32.49
C LEU A 758 1.30 16.31 -31.92
N LEU A 759 2.58 16.26 -31.57
CA LEU A 759 3.25 15.07 -31.01
C LEU A 759 3.23 15.03 -29.47
N LEU A 760 2.91 16.14 -28.81
CA LEU A 760 3.06 16.32 -27.36
C LEU A 760 1.75 16.68 -26.62
N SER A 761 0.61 16.87 -27.31
CA SER A 761 -0.63 17.26 -26.62
C SER A 761 -1.34 16.06 -26.00
N GLU A 762 -1.15 15.85 -24.69
CA GLU A 762 -2.12 15.19 -23.82
C GLU A 762 -3.29 16.15 -23.64
N ASP A 763 -4.39 15.95 -24.37
CA ASP A 763 -5.62 16.72 -24.14
C ASP A 763 -6.27 16.25 -22.81
N ASP A 764 -6.78 17.19 -22.02
CA ASP A 764 -7.53 17.02 -20.74
C ASP A 764 -8.81 16.16 -20.84
N LEU A 765 -9.07 15.51 -21.99
CA LEU A 765 -10.23 14.69 -22.23
C LEU A 765 -10.00 13.27 -21.67
N VAL A 766 -10.98 12.76 -20.93
CA VAL A 766 -10.98 11.41 -20.35
C VAL A 766 -11.23 10.38 -21.46
N VAL A 767 -10.19 10.08 -22.22
CA VAL A 767 -10.20 9.21 -23.40
C VAL A 767 -9.19 8.08 -23.23
N ARG A 768 -9.52 6.94 -23.83
CA ARG A 768 -8.67 5.75 -23.84
C ARG A 768 -7.35 6.00 -24.58
N ASP A 769 -6.25 5.62 -23.93
CA ASP A 769 -4.92 5.59 -24.54
C ASP A 769 -4.78 4.42 -25.53
N GLN A 770 -3.78 4.50 -26.42
CA GLN A 770 -3.55 3.47 -27.45
C GLN A 770 -3.36 2.07 -26.86
N PHE A 771 -2.74 1.98 -25.68
CA PHE A 771 -2.43 0.73 -25.00
C PHE A 771 -3.47 0.31 -23.95
N ASN A 772 -4.52 1.10 -23.74
CA ASN A 772 -5.56 0.87 -22.73
C ASN A 772 -4.99 0.64 -21.32
N ILE A 773 -3.96 1.42 -20.97
CA ILE A 773 -3.36 1.47 -19.65
C ILE A 773 -4.16 2.44 -18.76
N ARG A 774 -4.66 3.55 -19.34
CA ARG A 774 -5.50 4.52 -18.65
C ARG A 774 -6.94 4.04 -18.63
N LYS A 775 -7.40 3.70 -17.44
CA LYS A 775 -8.76 3.26 -17.12
C LYS A 775 -9.42 4.17 -16.09
N LEU A 776 -10.74 4.09 -16.00
CA LEU A 776 -11.50 4.71 -14.93
C LEU A 776 -11.79 3.67 -13.85
N LEU A 777 -11.37 3.93 -12.62
CA LEU A 777 -11.63 3.09 -11.46
C LEU A 777 -12.93 3.56 -10.82
N VAL A 778 -13.97 2.73 -10.89
CA VAL A 778 -15.25 2.98 -10.23
C VAL A 778 -15.17 2.39 -8.83
N VAL A 779 -15.19 3.23 -7.80
CA VAL A 779 -15.05 2.87 -6.39
C VAL A 779 -16.37 3.12 -5.67
N ALA A 780 -16.91 2.08 -5.02
CA ALA A 780 -18.05 2.18 -4.14
C ALA A 780 -17.62 2.03 -2.67
N THR A 781 -18.08 2.95 -1.84
CA THR A 781 -17.74 3.04 -0.41
C THR A 781 -18.85 2.53 0.49
N ALA A 782 -18.50 2.11 1.71
CA ALA A 782 -19.48 1.64 2.70
C ALA A 782 -20.49 2.72 3.12
N THR A 783 -20.17 4.00 2.90
CA THR A 783 -21.05 5.15 3.19
C THR A 783 -22.08 5.42 2.10
N GLY A 784 -22.09 4.64 1.00
CA GLY A 784 -23.03 4.82 -0.11
C GLY A 784 -22.60 5.83 -1.16
N LYS A 785 -21.33 6.27 -1.14
CA LYS A 785 -20.78 7.17 -2.15
C LYS A 785 -20.00 6.42 -3.24
N LEU A 786 -20.22 6.82 -4.49
CA LEU A 786 -19.53 6.36 -5.68
C LEU A 786 -18.52 7.39 -6.16
N TYR A 787 -17.36 6.92 -6.61
CA TYR A 787 -16.30 7.74 -7.20
C TYR A 787 -15.84 7.13 -8.52
N GLY A 788 -15.61 7.98 -9.53
CA GLY A 788 -14.81 7.63 -10.71
C GLY A 788 -13.42 8.23 -10.58
N LEU A 789 -12.40 7.39 -10.36
CA LEU A 789 -11.01 7.82 -10.24
C LEU A 789 -10.26 7.54 -11.54
N ASP A 790 -9.44 8.49 -12.00
CA ASP A 790 -8.50 8.21 -13.09
C ASP A 790 -7.39 7.28 -12.57
N SER A 791 -7.17 6.15 -13.26
CA SER A 791 -6.09 5.23 -12.90
C SER A 791 -4.69 5.84 -13.02
N ASN A 792 -4.46 6.84 -13.87
CA ASN A 792 -3.13 7.40 -14.07
C ASN A 792 -2.70 8.35 -12.94
N SER A 793 -3.55 9.33 -12.58
CA SER A 793 -3.26 10.31 -11.52
C SER A 793 -3.90 9.98 -10.17
N GLY A 794 -4.91 9.11 -10.16
CA GLY A 794 -5.77 8.84 -9.00
C GLY A 794 -6.83 9.92 -8.77
N ASP A 795 -6.93 10.95 -9.62
CA ASP A 795 -7.85 12.07 -9.40
C ASP A 795 -9.31 11.69 -9.58
N ILE A 796 -10.18 12.38 -8.82
CA ILE A 796 -11.62 12.16 -8.89
C ILE A 796 -12.14 12.89 -10.13
N VAL A 797 -12.60 12.12 -11.12
CA VAL A 797 -13.24 12.62 -12.35
C VAL A 797 -14.69 13.01 -12.07
N TRP A 798 -15.41 12.14 -11.35
CA TRP A 798 -16.78 12.38 -10.91
C TRP A 798 -17.04 11.70 -9.56
N GLN A 799 -18.03 12.18 -8.83
CA GLN A 799 -18.49 11.61 -7.57
C GLN A 799 -20.01 11.70 -7.48
N ARG A 800 -20.65 10.70 -6.87
CA ARG A 800 -22.11 10.65 -6.69
C ARG A 800 -22.45 10.06 -5.33
N PHE A 801 -23.21 10.79 -4.53
CA PHE A 801 -23.71 10.29 -3.25
C PHE A 801 -25.10 9.67 -3.45
N ILE A 802 -25.25 8.39 -3.07
CA ILE A 802 -26.53 7.70 -3.07
C ILE A 802 -26.98 7.61 -1.61
N PRO A 803 -27.99 8.39 -1.19
CA PRO A 803 -28.48 8.33 0.17
C PRO A 803 -29.11 6.97 0.45
N ASN A 804 -29.05 6.53 1.71
CA ASN A 804 -29.77 5.37 2.23
C ASN A 804 -29.42 4.00 1.61
N ILE A 805 -28.22 3.85 1.05
CA ILE A 805 -27.68 2.55 0.62
C ILE A 805 -26.59 2.08 1.59
N ALA A 806 -26.78 0.90 2.16
CA ALA A 806 -25.79 0.24 3.02
C ALA A 806 -25.19 -0.99 2.30
N PRO A 807 -23.97 -1.41 2.67
CA PRO A 807 -23.41 -2.69 2.25
C PRO A 807 -24.28 -3.87 2.70
N LEU A 808 -24.13 -5.00 2.01
CA LEU A 808 -24.73 -6.30 2.35
C LEU A 808 -24.29 -6.76 3.75
N GLY A 809 -24.97 -7.76 4.33
CA GLY A 809 -24.64 -8.30 5.66
C GLY A 809 -23.16 -8.69 5.83
N ASP A 810 -22.52 -9.13 4.74
CA ASP A 810 -21.10 -9.48 4.69
C ASP A 810 -20.16 -8.25 4.57
N GLY A 811 -20.69 -7.03 4.67
CA GLY A 811 -19.97 -5.78 4.45
C GLY A 811 -19.60 -5.51 2.99
N SER A 812 -20.12 -6.28 2.03
CA SER A 812 -19.82 -6.18 0.60
C SER A 812 -20.87 -5.36 -0.18
N LEU A 813 -20.49 -4.76 -1.29
CA LEU A 813 -21.40 -4.14 -2.27
C LEU A 813 -21.19 -4.87 -3.60
N ALA A 814 -22.27 -5.30 -4.24
CA ALA A 814 -22.15 -5.95 -5.54
C ALA A 814 -22.13 -4.88 -6.64
N LEU A 815 -20.95 -4.69 -7.25
CA LEU A 815 -20.73 -3.83 -8.41
C LEU A 815 -20.50 -4.70 -9.64
N HIS A 816 -21.29 -4.49 -10.68
CA HIS A 816 -21.20 -5.23 -11.94
C HIS A 816 -21.26 -4.32 -13.16
N LEU A 817 -20.26 -4.42 -14.03
CA LEU A 817 -20.28 -3.84 -15.38
C LEU A 817 -21.11 -4.70 -16.34
N LEU A 818 -22.26 -4.19 -16.77
CA LEU A 818 -23.14 -4.88 -17.73
C LEU A 818 -22.80 -4.57 -19.18
N ARG A 819 -22.33 -3.34 -19.47
CA ARG A 819 -21.95 -2.93 -20.83
C ARG A 819 -20.71 -2.05 -20.81
N THR A 820 -19.72 -2.43 -21.63
CA THR A 820 -18.45 -1.71 -21.79
C THR A 820 -18.58 -0.54 -22.78
N THR A 821 -17.52 0.27 -22.89
CA THR A 821 -17.40 1.40 -23.85
C THR A 821 -17.11 0.97 -25.30
N SER A 822 -17.03 -0.32 -25.59
CA SER A 822 -16.59 -0.85 -26.89
C SER A 822 -17.61 -0.66 -28.03
N HIS A 823 -18.86 -0.30 -27.71
CA HIS A 823 -19.97 -0.25 -28.67
C HIS A 823 -20.61 1.15 -28.79
N PRO A 824 -19.92 2.17 -29.35
CA PRO A 824 -20.56 3.42 -29.74
C PRO A 824 -21.68 3.14 -30.75
N PRO A 825 -22.89 3.73 -30.65
CA PRO A 825 -23.29 4.88 -29.84
C PRO A 825 -23.93 4.55 -28.47
N LEU A 826 -23.93 3.28 -28.04
CA LEU A 826 -24.60 2.87 -26.81
C LEU A 826 -23.79 3.29 -25.57
N PRO A 827 -24.41 3.90 -24.53
CA PRO A 827 -23.68 4.29 -23.34
C PRO A 827 -23.30 3.06 -22.49
N PRO A 828 -22.13 3.10 -21.82
CA PRO A 828 -21.75 2.05 -20.88
C PRO A 828 -22.73 2.01 -19.70
N LEU A 829 -22.91 0.83 -19.11
CA LEU A 829 -23.89 0.59 -18.06
C LEU A 829 -23.28 -0.26 -16.96
N SER A 830 -23.32 0.25 -15.73
CA SER A 830 -22.95 -0.46 -14.51
C SER A 830 -24.10 -0.45 -13.51
N VAL A 831 -24.11 -1.45 -12.65
CA VAL A 831 -25.12 -1.61 -11.62
C VAL A 831 -24.45 -1.81 -10.28
N ILE A 832 -24.96 -1.11 -9.26
CA ILE A 832 -24.64 -1.35 -7.86
C ILE A 832 -25.86 -1.89 -7.11
N ILE A 833 -25.63 -2.87 -6.24
CA ILE A 833 -26.66 -3.47 -5.41
C ILE A 833 -26.23 -3.37 -3.94
N GLY A 834 -27.15 -2.88 -3.11
CA GLY A 834 -26.98 -2.73 -1.66
C GLY A 834 -28.30 -2.89 -0.92
N ILE A 835 -28.28 -2.70 0.41
CA ILE A 835 -29.47 -2.78 1.27
C ILE A 835 -30.02 -1.37 1.49
N SER A 836 -31.33 -1.20 1.36
CA SER A 836 -31.98 0.07 1.72
C SER A 836 -32.06 0.26 3.23
N THR A 837 -31.61 1.42 3.71
CA THR A 837 -31.75 1.84 5.11
C THR A 837 -32.98 2.72 5.36
N ASP A 838 -33.73 3.09 4.32
CA ASP A 838 -34.83 4.05 4.43
C ASP A 838 -36.13 3.42 4.93
N GLY A 839 -36.86 4.13 5.80
CA GLY A 839 -38.05 3.69 6.54
C GLY A 839 -39.37 3.71 5.74
N THR A 840 -39.37 4.26 4.54
CA THR A 840 -40.60 4.65 3.83
C THR A 840 -41.05 3.64 2.76
N TYR A 841 -40.12 3.09 1.96
CA TYR A 841 -40.40 2.06 0.97
C TYR A 841 -39.16 1.14 0.81
N CYS A 842 -39.32 -0.17 1.00
CA CYS A 842 -38.29 -1.21 0.86
C CYS A 842 -37.22 -1.31 1.98
N THR A 843 -37.59 -1.06 3.24
CA THR A 843 -36.72 -1.26 4.43
C THR A 843 -36.10 -2.66 4.46
N GLY A 844 -34.77 -2.74 4.56
CA GLY A 844 -34.05 -4.01 4.69
C GLY A 844 -34.12 -4.92 3.46
N GLN A 845 -34.63 -4.42 2.33
CA GLN A 845 -34.63 -5.13 1.06
C GLN A 845 -33.44 -4.71 0.20
N LEU A 846 -33.08 -5.57 -0.75
CA LEU A 846 -32.03 -5.26 -1.72
C LEU A 846 -32.54 -4.27 -2.75
N VAL A 847 -31.69 -3.28 -3.04
CA VAL A 847 -31.96 -2.23 -4.00
C VAL A 847 -30.89 -2.20 -5.07
N LEU A 848 -31.34 -1.99 -6.30
CA LEU A 848 -30.53 -1.85 -7.49
C LEU A 848 -30.49 -0.39 -7.95
N PHE A 849 -29.29 0.12 -8.19
CA PHE A 849 -29.04 1.43 -8.80
C PHE A 849 -28.19 1.25 -10.06
N ALA A 850 -28.73 1.67 -11.21
CA ALA A 850 -28.08 1.61 -12.51
C ALA A 850 -27.54 2.98 -12.91
N PHE A 851 -26.30 3.03 -13.40
CA PHE A 851 -25.63 4.27 -13.74
C PHE A 851 -24.64 4.11 -14.88
N ASN A 852 -24.24 5.23 -15.47
CA ASN A 852 -23.16 5.29 -16.43
C ASN A 852 -21.82 5.35 -15.68
N PRO A 853 -20.93 4.35 -15.83
CA PRO A 853 -19.66 4.32 -15.09
C PRO A 853 -18.69 5.44 -15.47
N ILE A 854 -18.84 6.07 -16.65
CA ILE A 854 -17.94 7.12 -17.14
C ILE A 854 -18.35 8.49 -16.63
N THR A 855 -19.65 8.80 -16.57
CA THR A 855 -20.16 10.11 -16.13
C THR A 855 -20.67 10.12 -14.69
N GLY A 856 -21.06 8.96 -14.15
CA GLY A 856 -21.72 8.84 -12.85
C GLY A 856 -23.22 9.10 -12.87
N ASP A 857 -23.79 9.44 -14.05
CA ASP A 857 -25.21 9.75 -14.17
C ASP A 857 -26.09 8.51 -14.00
N HIS A 858 -27.24 8.69 -13.35
CA HIS A 858 -28.25 7.64 -13.22
C HIS A 858 -28.87 7.30 -14.58
N VAL A 859 -29.14 6.02 -14.78
CA VAL A 859 -29.73 5.49 -16.01
C VAL A 859 -30.99 4.72 -15.66
N THR A 860 -32.15 5.24 -16.07
CA THR A 860 -33.40 4.47 -16.10
C THR A 860 -33.55 3.74 -17.42
N LEU A 861 -33.90 2.46 -17.34
CA LEU A 861 -34.11 1.59 -18.50
C LEU A 861 -35.61 1.34 -18.68
N ASP A 862 -36.28 2.19 -19.47
CA ASP A 862 -37.67 1.99 -19.90
C ASP A 862 -37.67 1.28 -21.27
N GLY A 863 -37.53 -0.05 -21.27
CA GLY A 863 -37.34 -0.83 -22.51
C GLY A 863 -35.98 -0.56 -23.16
N ASP A 864 -35.95 -0.21 -24.45
CA ASP A 864 -34.72 0.05 -25.22
C ASP A 864 -34.20 1.50 -25.07
N HIS A 865 -34.99 2.40 -24.47
CA HIS A 865 -34.64 3.81 -24.33
C HIS A 865 -33.96 4.08 -22.98
N VAL A 866 -32.73 4.59 -23.06
CA VAL A 866 -31.98 5.13 -21.91
C VAL A 866 -32.46 6.56 -21.67
N THR A 867 -33.20 6.78 -20.59
CA THR A 867 -33.59 8.12 -20.13
C THR A 867 -32.76 8.51 -18.91
N SER A 868 -32.31 9.76 -18.85
CA SER A 868 -31.74 10.36 -17.64
C SER A 868 -32.91 10.89 -16.79
N GLY A 869 -33.47 10.04 -15.94
CA GLY A 869 -34.63 10.33 -15.09
C GLY A 869 -34.28 10.44 -13.61
N ASP A 870 -35.29 10.75 -12.78
CA ASP A 870 -35.18 10.91 -11.32
C ASP A 870 -34.47 9.73 -10.64
N ASN A 871 -33.79 9.97 -9.50
CA ASN A 871 -33.06 9.02 -8.65
C ASN A 871 -33.95 7.88 -8.10
N HIS A 872 -34.56 7.08 -8.97
CA HIS A 872 -35.44 5.99 -8.60
C HIS A 872 -34.63 4.71 -8.43
N MET A 873 -34.74 4.15 -7.24
CA MET A 873 -34.09 2.93 -6.79
C MET A 873 -35.04 1.75 -7.03
N THR A 874 -34.57 0.69 -7.68
CA THR A 874 -35.42 -0.49 -7.96
C THR A 874 -35.30 -1.51 -6.82
N CYS A 875 -36.40 -1.82 -6.15
CA CYS A 875 -36.41 -2.82 -5.08
C CYS A 875 -36.47 -4.24 -5.66
N LEU A 876 -35.50 -5.09 -5.29
CA LEU A 876 -35.37 -6.47 -5.76
C LEU A 876 -36.02 -7.50 -4.82
N GLY A 877 -36.52 -7.07 -3.64
CA GLY A 877 -37.03 -7.96 -2.60
C GLY A 877 -35.91 -8.79 -1.93
N ALA A 878 -36.27 -9.94 -1.35
CA ALA A 878 -35.31 -10.84 -0.72
C ALA A 878 -34.64 -11.75 -1.78
N VAL A 879 -33.45 -11.36 -2.23
CA VAL A 879 -32.65 -12.12 -3.22
C VAL A 879 -31.75 -13.12 -2.50
N ARG A 880 -31.69 -14.36 -3.02
CA ARG A 880 -30.79 -15.43 -2.59
C ARG A 880 -29.46 -15.42 -3.35
N GLN A 881 -29.47 -15.07 -4.64
CA GLN A 881 -28.26 -15.06 -5.47
C GLN A 881 -28.37 -14.11 -6.68
N LEU A 882 -27.22 -13.56 -7.10
CA LEU A 882 -27.04 -12.67 -8.25
C LEU A 882 -26.03 -13.25 -9.24
N ILE A 883 -26.36 -13.30 -10.53
CA ILE A 883 -25.52 -13.89 -11.58
C ILE A 883 -25.58 -13.06 -12.86
N VAL A 884 -24.43 -12.61 -13.34
CA VAL A 884 -24.30 -11.98 -14.67
C VAL A 884 -24.08 -13.05 -15.73
N LEU A 885 -24.97 -13.11 -16.74
CA LEU A 885 -24.85 -13.99 -17.89
C LEU A 885 -23.70 -13.54 -18.81
N PRO A 886 -22.84 -14.45 -19.29
CA PRO A 886 -21.69 -14.09 -20.12
C PRO A 886 -22.08 -13.72 -21.56
N HIS A 887 -23.28 -14.06 -22.00
CA HIS A 887 -23.78 -13.73 -23.34
C HIS A 887 -24.32 -12.32 -23.38
N LEU A 888 -24.06 -11.68 -24.52
CA LEU A 888 -24.55 -10.35 -24.81
C LEU A 888 -25.93 -10.44 -25.46
N ASP A 889 -26.85 -9.62 -24.98
CA ASP A 889 -28.12 -9.40 -25.65
C ASP A 889 -27.93 -8.56 -26.94
N HIS A 890 -28.99 -8.36 -27.71
CA HIS A 890 -29.00 -7.53 -28.92
C HIS A 890 -28.50 -6.09 -28.67
N THR A 891 -28.70 -5.55 -27.47
CA THR A 891 -28.15 -4.26 -27.02
C THR A 891 -26.68 -4.30 -26.58
N HIS A 892 -25.98 -5.41 -26.80
CA HIS A 892 -24.60 -5.65 -26.37
C HIS A 892 -24.40 -5.43 -24.85
N SER A 893 -25.42 -5.78 -24.06
CA SER A 893 -25.37 -5.75 -22.59
C SER A 893 -25.48 -7.17 -22.03
N HIS A 894 -24.78 -7.43 -20.93
CA HIS A 894 -24.95 -8.65 -20.15
C HIS A 894 -26.27 -8.58 -19.36
N VAL A 895 -27.02 -9.67 -19.38
CA VAL A 895 -28.25 -9.79 -18.59
C VAL A 895 -27.89 -10.25 -17.17
N LEU A 896 -28.33 -9.49 -16.17
CA LEU A 896 -28.20 -9.86 -14.76
C LEU A 896 -29.42 -10.69 -14.35
N LEU A 897 -29.18 -11.88 -13.82
CA LEU A 897 -30.19 -12.73 -13.21
C LEU A 897 -30.15 -12.55 -11.70
N TYR A 898 -31.31 -12.35 -11.08
CA TYR A 898 -31.45 -12.37 -9.63
C TYR A 898 -32.54 -13.36 -9.21
N ILE A 899 -32.21 -14.18 -8.21
CA ILE A 899 -33.06 -15.28 -7.75
C ILE A 899 -33.63 -14.88 -6.39
N THR A 900 -34.95 -14.85 -6.26
CA THR A 900 -35.61 -14.54 -4.97
C THR A 900 -35.60 -15.74 -4.03
N LYS A 901 -35.86 -15.53 -2.73
CA LYS A 901 -36.03 -16.62 -1.76
C LYS A 901 -37.11 -17.63 -2.17
N ASP A 902 -38.09 -17.21 -2.96
CA ASP A 902 -39.15 -18.07 -3.52
C ASP A 902 -38.68 -18.90 -4.75
N MET A 903 -37.38 -18.91 -5.05
CA MET A 903 -36.76 -19.60 -6.19
C MET A 903 -37.27 -19.14 -7.58
N LYS A 904 -37.83 -17.93 -7.66
CA LYS A 904 -38.19 -17.29 -8.93
C LYS A 904 -37.00 -16.52 -9.49
N VAL A 905 -36.81 -16.61 -10.79
CA VAL A 905 -35.71 -15.94 -11.49
C VAL A 905 -36.24 -14.70 -12.20
N HIS A 906 -35.61 -13.58 -11.93
CA HIS A 906 -35.89 -12.31 -12.58
C HIS A 906 -34.66 -11.82 -13.34
N THR A 907 -34.87 -11.03 -14.40
CA THR A 907 -33.81 -10.44 -15.21
C THR A 907 -33.73 -8.94 -14.97
N PHE A 908 -32.52 -8.40 -15.06
CA PHE A 908 -32.26 -6.98 -15.20
C PHE A 908 -31.39 -6.78 -16.45
N PRO A 909 -31.82 -5.98 -17.44
CA PRO A 909 -33.08 -5.20 -17.49
C PRO A 909 -34.33 -6.10 -17.49
N ALA A 910 -35.45 -5.59 -16.98
CA ALA A 910 -36.72 -6.33 -16.89
C ALA A 910 -37.53 -6.27 -18.21
N SER A 911 -36.85 -6.38 -19.35
CA SER A 911 -37.49 -6.38 -20.67
C SER A 911 -37.91 -7.81 -21.06
N SER A 912 -38.97 -7.94 -21.85
CA SER A 912 -39.41 -9.24 -22.39
C SER A 912 -38.34 -9.87 -23.30
N GLU A 913 -37.52 -9.04 -23.92
CA GLU A 913 -36.38 -9.49 -24.74
C GLU A 913 -35.26 -10.09 -23.91
N ALA A 914 -34.91 -9.49 -22.77
CA ALA A 914 -33.92 -10.03 -21.84
C ALA A 914 -34.37 -11.39 -21.27
N VAL A 915 -35.66 -11.54 -20.97
CA VAL A 915 -36.24 -12.84 -20.52
C VAL A 915 -36.18 -13.89 -21.64
N ARG A 916 -36.54 -13.52 -22.88
CA ARG A 916 -36.45 -14.42 -24.04
C ARG A 916 -35.01 -14.83 -24.33
N HIS A 917 -34.06 -13.90 -24.23
CA HIS A 917 -32.64 -14.16 -24.40
C HIS A 917 -32.14 -15.12 -23.32
N ALA A 918 -32.41 -14.82 -22.06
CA ALA A 918 -32.05 -15.70 -20.94
C ALA A 918 -32.68 -17.10 -21.06
N GLY A 919 -33.94 -17.19 -21.51
CA GLY A 919 -34.61 -18.46 -21.79
C GLY A 919 -34.00 -19.23 -22.95
N ALA A 920 -33.59 -18.55 -24.03
CA ALA A 920 -32.90 -19.18 -25.16
C ALA A 920 -31.51 -19.70 -24.75
N VAL A 921 -30.77 -18.95 -23.92
CA VAL A 921 -29.48 -19.38 -23.36
C VAL A 921 -29.67 -20.56 -22.42
N ALA A 922 -30.71 -20.54 -21.57
CA ALA A 922 -31.04 -21.65 -20.68
C ALA A 922 -31.27 -22.97 -21.44
N THR A 923 -32.03 -22.94 -22.54
CA THR A 923 -32.32 -24.14 -23.34
C THR A 923 -31.13 -24.60 -24.19
N SER A 924 -30.38 -23.67 -24.78
CA SER A 924 -29.30 -24.01 -25.71
C SER A 924 -28.01 -24.45 -25.01
N GLN A 925 -27.66 -23.83 -23.88
CA GLN A 925 -26.36 -24.02 -23.23
C GLN A 925 -26.43 -24.58 -21.80
N GLN A 926 -27.65 -24.83 -21.26
CA GLN A 926 -27.87 -25.37 -19.91
C GLN A 926 -27.11 -24.60 -18.83
N VAL A 927 -27.72 -23.52 -18.32
CA VAL A 927 -27.10 -22.70 -17.28
C VAL A 927 -27.29 -23.38 -15.91
N PHE A 928 -26.18 -23.61 -15.22
CA PHE A 928 -26.15 -24.11 -13.84
C PHE A 928 -25.80 -23.00 -12.86
N LEU A 929 -26.38 -23.10 -11.67
CA LEU A 929 -26.34 -22.13 -10.58
C LEU A 929 -26.07 -22.94 -9.31
N PHE A 930 -25.47 -22.33 -8.29
CA PHE A 930 -25.33 -22.98 -6.99
C PHE A 930 -25.49 -21.94 -5.88
N ALA A 931 -26.24 -22.28 -4.84
CA ALA A 931 -26.37 -21.46 -3.65
C ALA A 931 -25.95 -22.28 -2.43
N GLY A 932 -25.02 -21.74 -1.66
CA GLY A 932 -24.64 -22.28 -0.36
C GLY A 932 -25.27 -21.47 0.76
N ASP A 933 -25.76 -22.15 1.78
CA ASP A 933 -26.17 -21.55 3.04
C ASP A 933 -25.15 -21.91 4.12
N VAL A 934 -24.52 -20.89 4.70
CA VAL A 934 -23.41 -21.04 5.65
C VAL A 934 -23.93 -21.62 6.97
N GLU A 935 -25.11 -21.18 7.42
CA GLU A 935 -25.68 -21.59 8.71
C GLU A 935 -26.13 -23.06 8.70
N SER A 936 -26.70 -23.52 7.59
CA SER A 936 -27.18 -24.91 7.46
C SER A 936 -26.13 -25.89 6.94
N GLY A 937 -24.98 -25.40 6.46
CA GLY A 937 -23.94 -26.23 5.84
C GLY A 937 -24.36 -26.89 4.52
N LEU A 938 -25.49 -26.49 3.94
CA LEU A 938 -26.06 -27.08 2.74
C LEU A 938 -25.72 -26.24 1.49
N ILE A 939 -25.13 -26.89 0.49
CA ILE A 939 -24.92 -26.32 -0.84
C ILE A 939 -25.83 -27.03 -1.84
N THR A 940 -26.64 -26.26 -2.54
CA THR A 940 -27.58 -26.77 -3.55
C THR A 940 -27.26 -26.21 -4.92
N GLY A 941 -27.15 -27.09 -5.90
CA GLY A 941 -27.06 -26.78 -7.33
C GLY A 941 -28.45 -26.68 -7.96
N TYR A 942 -28.64 -25.68 -8.81
CA TYR A 942 -29.85 -25.47 -9.61
C TYR A 942 -29.52 -25.38 -11.09
N GLN A 943 -30.44 -25.85 -11.92
CA GLN A 943 -30.43 -25.68 -13.37
C GLN A 943 -31.52 -24.67 -13.76
N LEU A 944 -31.17 -23.72 -14.64
CA LEU A 944 -32.12 -22.75 -15.17
C LEU A 944 -33.04 -23.42 -16.20
N GLU A 945 -34.35 -23.28 -16.02
CA GLU A 945 -35.37 -23.84 -16.90
C GLU A 945 -36.29 -22.73 -17.43
N ARG A 946 -36.76 -22.88 -18.67
CA ARG A 946 -37.73 -21.96 -19.27
C ARG A 946 -39.15 -22.46 -19.00
N ASN A 947 -39.91 -21.74 -18.19
CA ASN A 947 -41.32 -22.02 -17.92
C ASN A 947 -42.20 -21.08 -18.76
N GLY A 948 -42.54 -21.50 -19.98
CA GLY A 948 -43.35 -20.68 -20.90
C GLY A 948 -42.56 -19.58 -21.64
N ASP A 949 -43.25 -18.59 -22.20
CA ASP A 949 -42.62 -17.57 -23.05
C ASP A 949 -42.00 -16.39 -22.27
N ASP A 950 -42.55 -16.05 -21.09
CA ASP A 950 -42.15 -14.85 -20.33
C ASP A 950 -41.71 -15.15 -18.87
N THR A 951 -41.55 -16.42 -18.46
CA THR A 951 -41.06 -16.73 -17.10
C THR A 951 -39.92 -17.76 -17.08
N LEU A 952 -38.97 -17.53 -16.17
CA LEU A 952 -37.84 -18.41 -15.91
C LEU A 952 -38.02 -19.11 -14.57
N GLY A 953 -37.74 -20.41 -14.53
CA GLY A 953 -37.76 -21.24 -13.33
C GLY A 953 -36.40 -21.83 -13.02
N THR A 954 -36.27 -22.42 -11.84
CA THR A 954 -35.11 -23.23 -11.46
C THR A 954 -35.53 -24.65 -11.13
N ARG A 955 -34.67 -25.60 -11.47
CA ARG A 955 -34.81 -27.02 -11.10
C ARG A 955 -33.59 -27.44 -10.30
N GLU A 956 -33.79 -28.06 -9.14
CA GLU A 956 -32.68 -28.58 -8.33
C GLU A 956 -31.96 -29.73 -9.05
N SER A 957 -30.62 -29.70 -9.08
CA SER A 957 -29.78 -30.69 -9.76
C SER A 957 -28.99 -31.58 -8.80
N TRP A 958 -28.35 -30.99 -7.79
CA TRP A 958 -27.52 -31.71 -6.80
C TRP A 958 -27.52 -30.97 -5.45
N GLN A 959 -27.17 -31.68 -4.37
CA GLN A 959 -26.99 -31.10 -3.04
C GLN A 959 -25.77 -31.73 -2.34
N ILE A 960 -25.02 -30.92 -1.61
CA ILE A 960 -23.89 -31.32 -0.77
C ILE A 960 -24.16 -30.79 0.63
N PHE A 961 -24.06 -31.66 1.63
CA PHE A 961 -24.25 -31.31 3.03
C PHE A 961 -22.93 -31.46 3.78
N TYR A 962 -22.49 -30.37 4.42
CA TYR A 962 -21.39 -30.37 5.38
C TYR A 962 -21.99 -30.33 6.79
N PRO A 963 -21.61 -31.24 7.71
CA PRO A 963 -22.15 -31.24 9.06
C PRO A 963 -21.83 -29.92 9.79
N PRO A 964 -22.70 -29.46 10.71
CA PRO A 964 -22.51 -28.19 11.43
C PRO A 964 -21.31 -28.19 12.39
N GLU A 965 -20.73 -29.36 12.71
CA GLU A 965 -19.43 -29.48 13.39
C GLU A 965 -18.27 -28.86 12.56
N PHE A 966 -18.48 -28.75 11.25
CA PHE A 966 -17.61 -28.05 10.32
C PHE A 966 -18.22 -26.68 10.02
N GLU A 967 -17.70 -25.64 10.64
CA GLU A 967 -18.04 -24.26 10.29
C GLU A 967 -17.47 -23.96 8.90
N ILE A 968 -18.34 -23.68 7.93
CA ILE A 968 -17.91 -23.21 6.60
C ILE A 968 -17.39 -21.80 6.79
N VAL A 969 -16.08 -21.62 6.63
CA VAL A 969 -15.42 -20.31 6.83
C VAL A 969 -15.76 -19.37 5.68
N GLU A 970 -15.63 -19.86 4.44
CA GLU A 970 -15.87 -19.04 3.25
C GLU A 970 -16.02 -19.92 1.99
N PHE A 971 -16.83 -19.47 1.04
CA PHE A 971 -16.84 -19.99 -0.32
C PHE A 971 -15.81 -19.22 -1.14
N PHE A 972 -14.69 -19.85 -1.49
CA PHE A 972 -13.66 -19.19 -2.27
C PHE A 972 -13.94 -19.31 -3.77
N SER A 973 -13.71 -18.18 -4.44
CA SER A 973 -14.01 -17.83 -5.83
C SER A 973 -13.88 -18.97 -6.83
N THR A 974 -14.84 -19.00 -7.74
CA THR A 974 -14.69 -19.59 -9.08
C THR A 974 -13.55 -18.90 -9.82
N ARG A 975 -12.96 -19.59 -10.79
CA ARG A 975 -11.94 -19.01 -11.66
C ARG A 975 -12.42 -17.66 -12.24
N PRO A 976 -11.61 -16.58 -12.21
CA PRO A 976 -12.04 -15.26 -12.70
C PRO A 976 -12.57 -15.34 -14.14
N LYS A 977 -13.80 -14.87 -14.40
CA LYS A 977 -14.45 -15.00 -15.72
C LYS A 977 -13.65 -14.36 -16.87
N ILE A 978 -12.82 -13.36 -16.55
CA ILE A 978 -11.99 -12.61 -17.50
C ILE A 978 -10.72 -13.40 -17.88
N GLU A 979 -10.29 -14.35 -17.05
CA GLU A 979 -9.01 -15.05 -17.20
C GLU A 979 -9.00 -15.98 -18.41
N ARG A 980 -8.06 -15.76 -19.33
CA ARG A 980 -7.75 -16.67 -20.45
C ARG A 980 -6.51 -17.52 -20.13
N VAL A 981 -6.47 -18.75 -20.65
CA VAL A 981 -5.30 -19.63 -20.55
C VAL A 981 -4.53 -19.57 -21.86
N GLY A 982 -3.25 -19.17 -21.82
CA GLY A 982 -2.42 -19.10 -23.02
C GLY A 982 -2.01 -20.47 -23.55
N SER A 983 -1.67 -21.42 -22.67
CA SER A 983 -1.27 -22.78 -23.04
C SER A 983 -2.07 -23.85 -22.25
N PRO A 984 -2.76 -24.78 -22.94
CA PRO A 984 -3.55 -25.83 -22.29
C PRO A 984 -2.68 -26.98 -21.74
N GLY A 985 -1.43 -27.09 -22.17
CA GLY A 985 -0.50 -28.11 -21.71
C GLY A 985 0.88 -27.54 -21.44
N ARG A 986 1.64 -28.23 -20.60
CA ARG A 986 3.03 -27.92 -20.25
C ARG A 986 3.95 -28.94 -20.90
N VAL A 987 4.98 -28.47 -21.60
CA VAL A 987 6.01 -29.34 -22.19
C VAL A 987 6.97 -29.79 -21.08
N ARG A 988 7.31 -31.07 -21.07
CA ARG A 988 8.33 -31.68 -20.19
C ARG A 988 9.66 -31.88 -20.93
N ALA A 989 10.73 -32.15 -20.20
CA ALA A 989 12.07 -32.43 -20.73
C ALA A 989 12.10 -33.51 -21.83
N ASP A 990 11.32 -34.59 -21.66
CA ASP A 990 11.15 -35.67 -22.64
C ASP A 990 10.34 -35.28 -23.89
N ARG A 991 9.99 -33.99 -24.03
CA ARG A 991 9.12 -33.40 -25.07
C ARG A 991 7.69 -33.92 -25.03
N SER A 992 7.31 -34.67 -24.00
CA SER A 992 5.91 -35.00 -23.75
C SER A 992 5.15 -33.74 -23.29
N VAL A 993 3.85 -33.73 -23.53
CA VAL A 993 2.96 -32.66 -23.09
C VAL A 993 2.12 -33.18 -21.93
N GLN A 994 2.22 -32.52 -20.80
CA GLN A 994 1.35 -32.72 -19.65
C GLN A 994 0.20 -31.73 -19.72
N TYR A 995 -1.02 -32.21 -20.01
CA TYR A 995 -2.20 -31.36 -20.12
C TYR A 995 -2.68 -30.89 -18.75
N LYS A 996 -3.06 -29.62 -18.67
CA LYS A 996 -3.62 -29.01 -17.45
C LYS A 996 -5.09 -29.39 -17.32
N TYR A 997 -5.53 -29.70 -16.11
CA TYR A 997 -6.95 -29.90 -15.84
C TYR A 997 -7.65 -28.54 -15.74
N LEU A 998 -8.39 -28.15 -16.79
CA LEU A 998 -8.96 -26.81 -16.97
C LEU A 998 -10.48 -26.81 -16.89
N ASN A 999 -11.03 -27.15 -15.73
CA ASN A 999 -12.47 -27.08 -15.50
C ASN A 999 -12.90 -25.63 -15.13
N PRO A 1000 -13.71 -24.95 -15.97
CA PRO A 1000 -14.15 -23.57 -15.71
C PRO A 1000 -15.22 -23.46 -14.62
N HIS A 1001 -15.80 -24.59 -14.18
CA HIS A 1001 -16.88 -24.65 -13.20
C HIS A 1001 -16.41 -25.06 -11.80
N LEU A 1002 -15.10 -25.10 -11.56
CA LEU A 1002 -14.54 -25.38 -10.23
C LEU A 1002 -14.78 -24.22 -9.28
N PHE A 1003 -15.19 -24.57 -8.06
CA PHE A 1003 -15.18 -23.68 -6.90
C PHE A 1003 -14.55 -24.40 -5.70
N VAL A 1004 -14.11 -23.63 -4.71
CA VAL A 1004 -13.42 -24.16 -3.54
C VAL A 1004 -14.23 -23.87 -2.29
N VAL A 1005 -14.47 -24.90 -1.49
CA VAL A 1005 -15.11 -24.79 -0.17
C VAL A 1005 -14.04 -24.98 0.89
N VAL A 1006 -13.95 -24.04 1.82
CA VAL A 1006 -13.07 -24.15 2.99
C VAL A 1006 -13.92 -24.34 4.24
N THR A 1007 -13.60 -25.38 4.99
CA THR A 1007 -14.24 -25.71 6.26
C THR A 1007 -13.22 -25.57 7.38
N SER A 1008 -13.66 -25.13 8.54
CA SER A 1008 -12.92 -25.19 9.79
C SER A 1008 -13.69 -26.02 10.79
N GLY A 1009 -12.98 -26.69 11.69
CA GLY A 1009 -13.59 -27.46 12.75
C GLY A 1009 -12.61 -27.70 13.88
N HIS A 1010 -13.14 -28.14 15.01
CA HIS A 1010 -12.36 -28.51 16.18
C HIS A 1010 -12.49 -30.01 16.41
N ASP A 1011 -11.36 -30.68 16.63
CA ASP A 1011 -11.35 -32.12 16.92
C ASP A 1011 -11.48 -32.34 18.44
N ASP A 1012 -12.72 -32.54 18.89
CA ASP A 1012 -13.07 -32.81 20.30
C ASP A 1012 -12.33 -34.04 20.85
N ALA A 1013 -12.04 -35.04 20.01
CA ALA A 1013 -11.39 -36.27 20.43
C ALA A 1013 -9.86 -36.11 20.64
N ALA A 1014 -9.24 -35.12 20.00
CA ALA A 1014 -7.80 -34.88 20.05
C ALA A 1014 -7.38 -33.73 20.99
N GLY A 1015 -8.30 -33.25 21.83
CA GLY A 1015 -8.09 -32.18 22.80
C GLY A 1015 -8.31 -30.78 22.21
N ASP A 1016 -9.44 -30.57 21.54
CA ASP A 1016 -9.90 -29.29 21.00
C ASP A 1016 -8.86 -28.63 20.07
N LYS A 1017 -8.37 -29.41 19.11
CA LYS A 1017 -7.37 -28.93 18.15
C LYS A 1017 -8.05 -28.46 16.88
N PRO A 1018 -7.76 -27.23 16.40
CA PRO A 1018 -8.34 -26.75 15.17
C PRO A 1018 -7.76 -27.52 13.98
N PHE A 1019 -8.63 -27.85 13.03
CA PHE A 1019 -8.28 -28.37 11.72
C PHE A 1019 -9.03 -27.59 10.65
N PHE A 1020 -8.53 -27.64 9.42
CA PHE A 1020 -9.27 -27.09 8.27
C PHE A 1020 -9.26 -28.06 7.09
N GLY A 1021 -10.32 -28.02 6.30
CA GLY A 1021 -10.50 -28.82 5.09
C GLY A 1021 -10.69 -27.93 3.86
N VAL A 1022 -10.00 -28.26 2.77
CA VAL A 1022 -10.16 -27.65 1.45
C VAL A 1022 -10.80 -28.66 0.50
N TYR A 1023 -11.94 -28.31 -0.07
CA TYR A 1023 -12.70 -29.15 -1.01
C TYR A 1023 -12.80 -28.44 -2.35
N LEU A 1024 -12.31 -29.09 -3.41
CA LEU A 1024 -12.53 -28.66 -4.79
C LEU A 1024 -13.78 -29.36 -5.31
N VAL A 1025 -14.78 -28.58 -5.69
CA VAL A 1025 -16.08 -29.08 -6.13
C VAL A 1025 -16.41 -28.54 -7.52
N ASP A 1026 -17.03 -29.37 -8.35
CA ASP A 1026 -17.59 -28.94 -9.63
C ASP A 1026 -18.99 -28.33 -9.44
N GLY A 1027 -19.18 -27.08 -9.83
CA GLY A 1027 -20.44 -26.34 -9.73
C GLY A 1027 -21.60 -26.89 -10.57
N VAL A 1028 -21.31 -27.72 -11.59
CA VAL A 1028 -22.34 -28.31 -12.44
C VAL A 1028 -22.89 -29.61 -11.85
N THR A 1029 -22.00 -30.50 -11.39
CA THR A 1029 -22.38 -31.86 -10.93
C THR A 1029 -22.39 -32.03 -9.42
N GLY A 1030 -21.77 -31.12 -8.66
CA GLY A 1030 -21.55 -31.28 -7.23
C GLY A 1030 -20.47 -32.31 -6.87
N ALA A 1031 -19.74 -32.84 -7.86
CA ALA A 1031 -18.69 -33.82 -7.60
C ALA A 1031 -17.49 -33.16 -6.91
N THR A 1032 -17.05 -33.75 -5.79
CA THR A 1032 -15.79 -33.35 -5.14
C THR A 1032 -14.62 -33.94 -5.93
N ILE A 1033 -13.88 -33.08 -6.63
CA ILE A 1033 -12.74 -33.46 -7.48
C ILE A 1033 -11.52 -33.81 -6.63
N HIS A 1034 -11.27 -33.03 -5.58
CA HIS A 1034 -10.16 -33.25 -4.66
C HIS A 1034 -10.49 -32.66 -3.29
N HIS A 1035 -10.01 -33.29 -2.22
CA HIS A 1035 -10.11 -32.72 -0.87
C HIS A 1035 -8.78 -32.93 -0.12
N THR A 1036 -8.43 -31.99 0.75
CA THR A 1036 -7.27 -32.07 1.65
C THR A 1036 -7.65 -31.54 3.02
N THR A 1037 -7.23 -32.24 4.08
CA THR A 1037 -7.42 -31.80 5.46
C THR A 1037 -6.08 -31.53 6.14
N HIS A 1038 -5.98 -30.41 6.85
CA HIS A 1038 -4.79 -30.03 7.62
C HIS A 1038 -5.14 -29.99 9.11
N ARG A 1039 -4.38 -30.73 9.92
CA ARG A 1039 -4.55 -30.78 11.37
C ARG A 1039 -3.64 -29.77 12.06
N ASN A 1040 -4.10 -29.17 13.17
CA ASN A 1040 -3.38 -28.11 13.90
C ASN A 1040 -3.16 -26.87 13.02
N ALA A 1041 -4.22 -26.45 12.35
CA ALA A 1041 -4.20 -25.33 11.42
C ALA A 1041 -5.35 -24.39 11.76
N ALA A 1042 -5.03 -23.11 11.88
CA ALA A 1042 -5.96 -22.04 12.21
C ALA A 1042 -5.97 -20.98 11.10
N GLY A 1043 -7.11 -20.27 11.00
CA GLY A 1043 -7.29 -19.14 10.09
C GLY A 1043 -6.58 -17.85 10.57
N PRO A 1044 -6.69 -16.74 9.81
CA PRO A 1044 -7.49 -16.58 8.59
C PRO A 1044 -6.89 -17.33 7.39
N VAL A 1045 -7.74 -18.01 6.62
CA VAL A 1045 -7.35 -18.71 5.40
C VAL A 1045 -7.56 -17.78 4.22
N ASN A 1046 -6.49 -17.47 3.49
CA ASN A 1046 -6.58 -16.76 2.21
C ASN A 1046 -6.35 -17.77 1.10
N LEU A 1047 -7.18 -17.75 0.05
CA LEU A 1047 -7.11 -18.71 -1.05
C LEU A 1047 -7.32 -18.00 -2.39
N GLU A 1048 -6.55 -18.42 -3.40
CA GLU A 1048 -6.67 -17.95 -4.78
C GLU A 1048 -6.63 -19.15 -5.75
N LEU A 1049 -7.59 -19.20 -6.67
CA LEU A 1049 -7.70 -20.20 -7.75
C LEU A 1049 -7.41 -19.54 -9.10
N SER A 1050 -6.41 -20.04 -9.82
CA SER A 1050 -6.04 -19.54 -11.16
C SER A 1050 -5.67 -20.72 -12.07
N GLU A 1051 -6.14 -20.67 -13.33
CA GLU A 1051 -5.93 -21.75 -14.32
C GLU A 1051 -6.24 -23.16 -13.79
N ASN A 1052 -5.20 -23.90 -13.41
CA ASN A 1052 -5.20 -25.28 -12.97
C ASN A 1052 -4.56 -25.44 -11.57
N TRP A 1053 -4.34 -24.33 -10.86
CA TRP A 1053 -3.62 -24.32 -9.61
C TRP A 1053 -4.32 -23.47 -8.55
N ILE A 1054 -4.13 -23.89 -7.30
CA ILE A 1054 -4.70 -23.27 -6.12
C ILE A 1054 -3.56 -22.95 -5.17
N VAL A 1055 -3.60 -21.76 -4.59
CA VAL A 1055 -2.72 -21.38 -3.50
C VAL A 1055 -3.56 -20.96 -2.31
N TYR A 1056 -3.23 -21.50 -1.14
CA TYR A 1056 -3.83 -21.08 0.11
C TYR A 1056 -2.81 -20.95 1.23
N HIS A 1057 -3.10 -20.02 2.14
CA HIS A 1057 -2.25 -19.66 3.27
C HIS A 1057 -3.00 -19.92 4.58
N TYR A 1058 -2.33 -20.50 5.57
CA TYR A 1058 -2.89 -20.71 6.91
C TYR A 1058 -1.81 -20.64 8.00
N TYR A 1059 -2.24 -20.58 9.27
CA TYR A 1059 -1.35 -20.61 10.41
C TYR A 1059 -1.27 -22.01 11.04
N ASN A 1060 -0.07 -22.60 11.08
CA ASN A 1060 0.15 -23.90 11.70
C ASN A 1060 0.35 -23.71 13.21
N THR A 1061 -0.62 -24.14 14.03
CA THR A 1061 -0.60 -23.96 15.49
C THR A 1061 0.41 -24.85 16.19
N LYS A 1062 0.75 -26.00 15.60
CA LYS A 1062 1.77 -26.92 16.14
C LYS A 1062 3.18 -26.36 15.97
N LEU A 1063 3.49 -25.81 14.80
CA LEU A 1063 4.82 -25.27 14.46
C LEU A 1063 4.92 -23.75 14.67
N ARG A 1064 3.82 -23.07 14.97
CA ARG A 1064 3.70 -21.63 15.20
C ARG A 1064 4.26 -20.79 14.05
N ARG A 1065 3.92 -21.17 12.82
CA ARG A 1065 4.39 -20.51 11.59
C ARG A 1065 3.32 -20.48 10.52
N TYR A 1066 3.44 -19.53 9.60
CA TYR A 1066 2.57 -19.45 8.43
C TYR A 1066 3.05 -20.40 7.33
N GLU A 1067 2.10 -21.11 6.72
CA GLU A 1067 2.36 -22.05 5.64
C GLU A 1067 1.53 -21.66 4.42
N LEU A 1068 2.18 -21.66 3.26
CA LEU A 1068 1.60 -21.42 1.94
C LEU A 1068 1.64 -22.74 1.17
N VAL A 1069 0.47 -23.27 0.82
CA VAL A 1069 0.37 -24.54 0.10
C VAL A 1069 -0.07 -24.27 -1.33
N VAL A 1070 0.64 -24.86 -2.28
CA VAL A 1070 0.33 -24.78 -3.69
C VAL A 1070 -0.08 -26.17 -4.18
N THR A 1071 -1.22 -26.25 -4.85
CA THR A 1071 -1.75 -27.47 -5.46
C THR A 1071 -1.97 -27.25 -6.95
N GLU A 1072 -1.43 -28.12 -7.81
CA GLU A 1072 -1.66 -28.13 -9.25
C GLU A 1072 -2.43 -29.38 -9.69
N LEU A 1073 -3.32 -29.21 -10.66
CA LEU A 1073 -4.18 -30.23 -11.25
C LEU A 1073 -3.75 -30.50 -12.70
N TYR A 1074 -3.50 -31.76 -13.03
CA TYR A 1074 -3.13 -32.22 -14.37
C TYR A 1074 -4.05 -33.34 -14.84
N ASP A 1075 -4.29 -33.41 -16.15
CA ASP A 1075 -5.00 -34.53 -16.74
C ASP A 1075 -4.15 -35.80 -16.69
N GLN A 1076 -4.81 -36.95 -16.58
CA GLN A 1076 -4.14 -38.22 -16.78
C GLN A 1076 -3.81 -38.38 -18.28
N PRO A 1077 -2.65 -38.98 -18.62
CA PRO A 1077 -2.29 -39.22 -20.01
C PRO A 1077 -3.35 -40.12 -20.66
N SER A 1078 -4.13 -39.57 -21.59
CA SER A 1078 -5.22 -40.26 -22.29
C SER A 1078 -5.24 -39.89 -23.77
N ASN A 1079 -5.86 -40.74 -24.60
CA ASN A 1079 -5.96 -40.54 -26.06
C ASN A 1079 -7.15 -39.63 -26.47
N HIS A 1080 -7.77 -38.89 -25.54
CA HIS A 1080 -8.96 -38.09 -25.83
C HIS A 1080 -8.63 -36.80 -26.59
N SER A 1081 -9.46 -36.45 -27.57
CA SER A 1081 -9.40 -35.17 -28.27
C SER A 1081 -9.98 -34.06 -27.41
N HIS A 1082 -9.15 -33.10 -27.01
CA HIS A 1082 -9.49 -32.00 -26.10
C HIS A 1082 -10.26 -30.83 -26.77
N SER A 1083 -11.19 -31.08 -27.69
CA SER A 1083 -11.85 -29.99 -28.42
C SER A 1083 -12.86 -29.22 -27.58
N ASP A 1084 -13.58 -29.88 -26.66
CA ASP A 1084 -14.61 -29.25 -25.83
C ASP A 1084 -14.65 -29.83 -24.40
N TRP A 1085 -14.69 -28.96 -23.38
CA TRP A 1085 -14.89 -29.35 -21.99
C TRP A 1085 -16.39 -29.45 -21.66
N SER A 1086 -16.81 -30.55 -21.03
CA SER A 1086 -18.15 -30.69 -20.45
C SER A 1086 -18.06 -31.34 -19.07
N SER A 1087 -18.57 -30.65 -18.04
CA SER A 1087 -18.62 -31.18 -16.67
C SER A 1087 -19.57 -32.36 -16.50
N LEU A 1088 -20.54 -32.55 -17.42
CA LEU A 1088 -21.46 -33.70 -17.42
C LEU A 1088 -20.81 -34.97 -17.97
N SER A 1089 -19.75 -34.81 -18.77
CA SER A 1089 -18.92 -35.89 -19.31
C SER A 1089 -17.44 -35.57 -19.04
N PRO A 1090 -17.03 -35.48 -17.76
CA PRO A 1090 -15.69 -35.03 -17.43
C PRO A 1090 -14.65 -36.09 -17.84
N PRO A 1091 -13.40 -35.69 -18.10
CA PRO A 1091 -12.30 -36.63 -18.21
C PRO A 1091 -12.07 -37.35 -16.87
N SER A 1092 -11.18 -38.34 -16.87
CA SER A 1092 -10.72 -39.02 -15.64
C SER A 1092 -10.29 -38.01 -14.57
N LEU A 1093 -10.48 -38.36 -13.30
CA LEU A 1093 -10.06 -37.53 -12.16
C LEU A 1093 -8.60 -37.05 -12.31
N PRO A 1094 -8.31 -35.78 -11.99
CA PRO A 1094 -6.99 -35.19 -12.23
C PRO A 1094 -5.91 -35.81 -11.34
N LEU A 1095 -4.69 -35.80 -11.85
CA LEU A 1095 -3.48 -35.97 -11.06
C LEU A 1095 -3.23 -34.68 -10.27
N VAL A 1096 -3.28 -34.79 -8.95
CA VAL A 1096 -3.10 -33.66 -8.03
C VAL A 1096 -1.69 -33.70 -7.45
N THR A 1097 -0.96 -32.60 -7.56
CA THR A 1097 0.37 -32.43 -6.96
C THR A 1097 0.37 -31.23 -6.01
N SER A 1098 0.79 -31.43 -4.77
CA SER A 1098 0.75 -30.40 -3.73
C SER A 1098 2.09 -30.25 -3.04
N GLN A 1099 2.46 -29.01 -2.71
CA GLN A 1099 3.67 -28.71 -1.96
C GLN A 1099 3.45 -27.53 -1.01
N ALA A 1100 3.95 -27.65 0.21
CA ALA A 1100 3.86 -26.63 1.24
C ALA A 1100 5.18 -25.83 1.32
N TYR A 1101 5.05 -24.55 1.62
CA TYR A 1101 6.14 -23.60 1.81
C TYR A 1101 5.92 -22.83 3.12
N VAL A 1102 7.00 -22.49 3.81
CA VAL A 1102 6.97 -21.62 4.99
C VAL A 1102 7.04 -20.17 4.53
N PHE A 1103 6.13 -19.35 5.02
CA PHE A 1103 6.08 -17.92 4.72
C PHE A 1103 6.29 -17.11 6.01
N PRO A 1104 7.06 -16.02 6.01
CA PRO A 1104 7.50 -15.37 7.25
C PRO A 1104 6.44 -14.51 7.94
N SER A 1105 5.36 -14.13 7.26
CA SER A 1105 4.40 -13.12 7.74
C SER A 1105 2.97 -13.46 7.33
N SER A 1106 1.98 -12.98 8.08
CA SER A 1106 0.57 -13.18 7.74
C SER A 1106 0.18 -12.44 6.45
N ILE A 1107 -0.48 -13.16 5.53
CA ILE A 1107 -1.04 -12.61 4.30
C ILE A 1107 -2.45 -12.08 4.58
N ALA A 1108 -2.73 -10.85 4.15
CA ALA A 1108 -4.03 -10.20 4.28
C ALA A 1108 -4.91 -10.39 3.03
N ALA A 1109 -4.31 -10.32 1.84
CA ALA A 1109 -5.01 -10.49 0.57
C ALA A 1109 -4.08 -11.14 -0.47
N MET A 1110 -4.66 -11.90 -1.41
CA MET A 1110 -3.95 -12.49 -2.54
C MET A 1110 -4.71 -12.24 -3.84
N ALA A 1111 -3.97 -12.07 -4.93
CA ALA A 1111 -4.56 -12.02 -6.27
C ALA A 1111 -3.53 -12.48 -7.31
N THR A 1112 -3.98 -13.17 -8.36
CA THR A 1112 -3.11 -13.57 -9.47
C THR A 1112 -3.06 -12.50 -10.56
N THR A 1113 -1.88 -12.26 -11.13
CA THR A 1113 -1.74 -11.37 -12.29
C THR A 1113 -2.48 -11.91 -13.51
N GLN A 1114 -3.26 -11.05 -14.19
CA GLN A 1114 -4.04 -11.41 -15.36
C GLN A 1114 -3.71 -10.50 -16.54
N THR A 1115 -3.66 -11.09 -17.72
CA THR A 1115 -3.45 -10.40 -19.00
C THR A 1115 -4.47 -10.86 -20.02
N LYS A 1116 -4.62 -10.10 -21.11
CA LYS A 1116 -5.68 -10.29 -22.09
C LYS A 1116 -5.67 -11.69 -22.73
N ARG A 1117 -4.48 -12.25 -23.01
CA ARG A 1117 -4.32 -13.58 -23.62
C ARG A 1117 -3.77 -14.63 -22.66
N GLY A 1118 -3.26 -14.25 -21.48
CA GLY A 1118 -2.67 -15.16 -20.52
C GLY A 1118 -1.36 -15.81 -21.01
N LEU A 1119 -0.56 -15.08 -21.79
CA LEU A 1119 0.72 -15.53 -22.35
C LEU A 1119 1.90 -15.22 -21.43
N THR A 1120 1.88 -14.07 -20.75
CA THR A 1120 2.92 -13.70 -19.78
C THR A 1120 2.96 -14.69 -18.61
N HIS A 1121 4.11 -14.84 -17.96
CA HIS A 1121 4.20 -15.61 -16.74
C HIS A 1121 3.28 -15.06 -15.65
N LYS A 1122 2.61 -15.94 -14.90
CA LYS A 1122 1.78 -15.52 -13.77
C LYS A 1122 2.61 -15.31 -12.52
N SER A 1123 2.28 -14.24 -11.81
CA SER A 1123 2.77 -13.96 -10.46
C SER A 1123 1.58 -13.86 -9.50
N LEU A 1124 1.79 -14.31 -8.27
CA LEU A 1124 0.87 -14.11 -7.17
C LEU A 1124 1.22 -12.80 -6.48
N ILE A 1125 0.32 -11.84 -6.51
CA ILE A 1125 0.42 -10.60 -5.75
C ILE A 1125 -0.08 -10.89 -4.33
N VAL A 1126 0.82 -10.78 -3.38
CA VAL A 1126 0.59 -11.06 -1.97
C VAL A 1126 0.64 -9.75 -1.19
N GLY A 1127 -0.47 -9.43 -0.55
CA GLY A 1127 -0.61 -8.33 0.37
C GLY A 1127 -0.33 -8.74 1.80
N LEU A 1128 0.68 -8.15 2.44
CA LEU A 1128 1.03 -8.45 3.83
C LEU A 1128 0.24 -7.56 4.81
N HIS A 1129 0.03 -8.04 6.04
CA HIS A 1129 -0.56 -7.23 7.12
C HIS A 1129 0.30 -6.00 7.49
N SER A 1130 1.61 -6.03 7.22
CA SER A 1130 2.50 -4.86 7.34
C SER A 1130 2.20 -3.75 6.32
N GLY A 1131 1.34 -4.01 5.34
CA GLY A 1131 1.01 -3.09 4.25
C GLY A 1131 1.95 -3.15 3.05
N HIS A 1132 2.92 -4.06 3.07
CA HIS A 1132 3.78 -4.33 1.93
C HIS A 1132 3.11 -5.26 0.91
N ILE A 1133 3.35 -5.02 -0.37
CA ILE A 1133 2.82 -5.82 -1.48
C ILE A 1133 3.98 -6.52 -2.17
N VAL A 1134 3.93 -7.85 -2.23
CA VAL A 1134 4.98 -8.71 -2.79
C VAL A 1134 4.47 -9.37 -4.06
N SER A 1135 5.24 -9.33 -5.15
CA SER A 1135 4.99 -10.11 -6.36
C SER A 1135 5.81 -11.40 -6.32
N LEU A 1136 5.14 -12.55 -6.12
CA LEU A 1136 5.75 -13.88 -6.09
C LEU A 1136 5.57 -14.58 -7.44
N PRO A 1137 6.63 -14.82 -8.22
CA PRO A 1137 6.51 -15.53 -9.49
C PRO A 1137 6.00 -16.97 -9.30
N LYS A 1138 5.06 -17.44 -10.12
CA LYS A 1138 4.53 -18.82 -10.00
C LYS A 1138 5.61 -19.90 -10.14
N ARG A 1139 6.70 -19.63 -10.87
CA ARG A 1139 7.83 -20.55 -11.09
C ARG A 1139 8.56 -20.95 -9.80
N ILE A 1140 8.59 -20.07 -8.79
CA ILE A 1140 9.16 -20.40 -7.47
C ILE A 1140 8.16 -21.12 -6.56
N MET A 1141 6.92 -21.33 -6.99
CA MET A 1141 5.87 -22.02 -6.24
C MET A 1141 5.39 -23.25 -7.03
N ASP A 1142 6.29 -23.93 -7.74
CA ASP A 1142 5.98 -25.14 -8.50
C ASP A 1142 6.03 -26.37 -7.56
N PRO A 1143 4.95 -27.17 -7.43
CA PRO A 1143 4.92 -28.32 -6.53
C PRO A 1143 5.83 -29.48 -6.97
N ARG A 1144 6.36 -29.44 -8.19
CA ARG A 1144 7.26 -30.48 -8.73
C ARG A 1144 8.71 -30.31 -8.26
N ARG A 1145 9.03 -29.24 -7.53
CA ARG A 1145 10.39 -28.96 -7.05
C ARG A 1145 10.80 -30.01 -6.00
N GLN A 1146 12.01 -30.52 -6.13
CA GLN A 1146 12.61 -31.46 -5.17
C GLN A 1146 13.85 -30.88 -4.50
N LEU A 1147 14.18 -31.36 -3.30
CA LEU A 1147 15.40 -30.95 -2.58
C LEU A 1147 16.67 -31.25 -3.40
N ILE A 1148 16.67 -32.41 -4.08
CA ILE A 1148 17.72 -32.84 -4.98
C ILE A 1148 17.09 -32.93 -6.38
N PRO A 1149 17.38 -31.99 -7.29
CA PRO A 1149 16.79 -32.00 -8.62
C PRO A 1149 17.40 -33.11 -9.49
N THR A 1150 16.54 -33.88 -10.16
CA THR A 1150 16.91 -34.84 -11.20
C THR A 1150 17.35 -34.13 -12.48
N ASP A 1151 17.99 -34.84 -13.41
CA ASP A 1151 18.47 -34.25 -14.67
C ASP A 1151 17.31 -33.71 -15.52
N ASP A 1152 16.20 -34.46 -15.63
CA ASP A 1152 14.96 -33.99 -16.28
C ASP A 1152 14.45 -32.66 -15.69
N MET A 1153 14.53 -32.49 -14.36
CA MET A 1153 14.11 -31.25 -13.70
C MET A 1153 15.05 -30.08 -13.99
N ARG A 1154 16.34 -30.35 -14.20
CA ARG A 1154 17.33 -29.35 -14.60
C ARG A 1154 17.11 -28.92 -16.04
N GLU A 1155 16.75 -29.85 -16.93
CA GLU A 1155 16.36 -29.55 -18.31
C GLU A 1155 15.08 -28.72 -18.37
N ASP A 1156 14.07 -29.02 -17.54
CA ASP A 1156 12.87 -28.20 -17.34
C ASP A 1156 13.17 -26.79 -16.75
N GLY A 1157 14.40 -26.57 -16.25
CA GLY A 1157 14.81 -25.34 -15.59
C GLY A 1157 14.11 -25.09 -14.24
N LEU A 1158 13.74 -26.15 -13.51
CA LEU A 1158 13.11 -26.02 -12.20
C LEU A 1158 14.15 -25.69 -11.12
N PRO A 1159 13.91 -24.67 -10.29
CA PRO A 1159 14.78 -24.40 -9.14
C PRO A 1159 14.63 -25.51 -8.09
N LYS A 1160 15.72 -25.86 -7.40
CA LYS A 1160 15.68 -26.79 -6.25
C LYS A 1160 14.62 -26.36 -5.24
N TYR A 1161 13.96 -27.29 -4.54
CA TYR A 1161 12.98 -26.96 -3.51
C TYR A 1161 13.66 -26.29 -2.32
N GLU A 1162 13.11 -25.14 -1.94
CA GLU A 1162 13.49 -24.40 -0.74
C GLU A 1162 12.21 -24.21 0.08
N PRO A 1163 12.09 -24.83 1.27
CA PRO A 1163 10.87 -24.75 2.07
C PRO A 1163 10.52 -23.32 2.48
N ALA A 1164 11.51 -22.49 2.80
CA ALA A 1164 11.28 -21.11 3.21
C ALA A 1164 11.22 -20.18 1.99
N LEU A 1165 10.06 -19.57 1.75
CA LEU A 1165 9.87 -18.53 0.75
C LEU A 1165 10.07 -17.16 1.41
N ILE A 1166 11.27 -16.62 1.29
CA ILE A 1166 11.63 -15.30 1.84
C ILE A 1166 11.50 -14.26 0.71
N PRO A 1167 10.55 -13.29 0.81
CA PRO A 1167 10.45 -12.18 -0.13
C PRO A 1167 11.74 -11.36 -0.15
N ARG A 1168 12.29 -11.13 -1.35
CA ARG A 1168 13.45 -10.24 -1.54
C ARG A 1168 12.99 -8.79 -1.69
N PRO A 1169 13.80 -7.77 -1.32
CA PRO A 1169 13.46 -6.36 -1.49
C PRO A 1169 12.94 -5.98 -2.89
N VAL A 1170 13.49 -6.59 -3.95
CA VAL A 1170 13.09 -6.36 -5.36
C VAL A 1170 11.69 -6.89 -5.69
N MET A 1171 11.17 -7.82 -4.88
CA MET A 1171 9.81 -8.37 -5.07
C MET A 1171 8.73 -7.46 -4.48
N PHE A 1172 9.11 -6.46 -3.67
CA PHE A 1172 8.15 -5.51 -3.09
C PHE A 1172 7.77 -4.45 -4.11
N VAL A 1173 6.52 -4.47 -4.54
CA VAL A 1173 6.00 -3.59 -5.59
C VAL A 1173 5.84 -2.15 -5.08
N ASN A 1174 5.45 -2.00 -3.81
CA ASN A 1174 5.17 -0.71 -3.21
C ASN A 1174 6.35 -0.06 -2.48
N TYR A 1175 7.57 -0.60 -2.62
CA TYR A 1175 8.81 -0.04 -2.04
C TYR A 1175 8.63 0.53 -0.61
N ASN A 1176 8.59 1.85 -0.44
CA ASN A 1176 8.43 2.54 0.86
C ASN A 1176 6.98 3.02 1.15
N ARG A 1177 6.02 2.74 0.28
CA ARG A 1177 4.62 3.15 0.34
C ARG A 1177 3.73 2.03 0.90
N THR A 1178 3.78 1.81 2.21
CA THR A 1178 2.95 0.79 2.88
C THR A 1178 1.47 1.16 2.87
N VAL A 1179 0.62 0.20 2.50
CA VAL A 1179 -0.85 0.31 2.49
C VAL A 1179 -1.42 -0.18 3.81
N SER A 1180 -1.95 0.70 4.65
CA SER A 1180 -2.50 0.30 5.95
C SER A 1180 -3.80 -0.50 5.78
N ARG A 1181 -3.97 -1.54 6.62
CA ARG A 1181 -5.17 -2.43 6.66
C ARG A 1181 -5.60 -2.90 5.27
N LEU A 1182 -4.68 -3.49 4.53
CA LEU A 1182 -4.96 -4.04 3.21
C LEU A 1182 -6.06 -5.11 3.31
N ARG A 1183 -7.15 -4.92 2.55
CA ARG A 1183 -8.30 -5.84 2.52
C ARG A 1183 -8.40 -6.61 1.22
N ARG A 1184 -8.08 -5.96 0.10
CA ARG A 1184 -8.21 -6.55 -1.24
C ARG A 1184 -7.10 -6.08 -2.17
N VAL A 1185 -6.75 -6.95 -3.09
CA VAL A 1185 -5.90 -6.62 -4.25
C VAL A 1185 -6.70 -6.95 -5.50
N THR A 1186 -6.98 -5.93 -6.31
CA THR A 1186 -7.69 -6.08 -7.58
C THR A 1186 -6.70 -5.97 -8.72
N VAL A 1187 -6.77 -6.90 -9.67
CA VAL A 1187 -5.94 -6.89 -10.88
C VAL A 1187 -6.82 -6.65 -12.09
N ALA A 1188 -6.41 -5.73 -12.97
CA ALA A 1188 -7.08 -5.46 -14.22
C ALA A 1188 -6.14 -5.64 -15.42
N THR A 1189 -6.69 -6.14 -16.53
CA THR A 1189 -5.92 -6.38 -17.76
C THR A 1189 -5.76 -5.09 -18.58
N THR A 1190 -4.58 -4.86 -19.14
CA THR A 1190 -4.31 -3.79 -20.10
C THR A 1190 -4.50 -4.26 -21.55
N GLY A 1191 -4.32 -3.35 -22.52
CA GLY A 1191 -4.25 -3.71 -23.94
C GLY A 1191 -2.94 -4.41 -24.32
N LEU A 1192 -1.87 -4.14 -23.57
CA LEU A 1192 -0.58 -4.83 -23.63
C LEU A 1192 -0.66 -6.17 -22.90
N GLU A 1193 0.12 -7.14 -23.39
CA GLU A 1193 0.17 -8.50 -22.84
C GLU A 1193 1.27 -8.64 -21.78
N SER A 1194 2.26 -7.74 -21.75
CA SER A 1194 3.34 -7.77 -20.77
C SER A 1194 2.98 -7.13 -19.42
N THR A 1195 1.99 -6.23 -19.42
CA THR A 1195 1.61 -5.41 -18.26
C THR A 1195 0.25 -5.83 -17.70
N CYS A 1196 0.04 -5.58 -16.40
CA CYS A 1196 -1.26 -5.61 -15.75
C CYS A 1196 -1.35 -4.48 -14.72
N LEU A 1197 -2.55 -3.98 -14.47
CA LEU A 1197 -2.80 -2.95 -13.45
C LEU A 1197 -3.10 -3.64 -12.12
N VAL A 1198 -2.46 -3.17 -11.05
CA VAL A 1198 -2.65 -3.68 -9.70
C VAL A 1198 -3.12 -2.54 -8.82
N LEU A 1199 -4.29 -2.71 -8.21
CA LEU A 1199 -4.86 -1.79 -7.23
C LEU A 1199 -4.98 -2.53 -5.90
N ALA A 1200 -4.27 -2.04 -4.90
CA ALA A 1200 -4.39 -2.49 -3.52
C ALA A 1200 -5.31 -1.54 -2.76
N SER A 1201 -6.38 -2.09 -2.17
CA SER A 1201 -7.34 -1.35 -1.37
C SER A 1201 -7.41 -1.86 0.07
N GLY A 1202 -7.37 -0.91 0.99
CA GLY A 1202 -7.49 -1.12 2.41
C GLY A 1202 -8.06 0.14 3.07
N LEU A 1203 -7.39 0.61 4.13
CA LEU A 1203 -7.57 2.00 4.56
C LEU A 1203 -7.01 2.98 3.54
N ASP A 1204 -5.93 2.58 2.86
CA ASP A 1204 -5.29 3.35 1.80
C ASP A 1204 -5.55 2.74 0.42
N LEU A 1205 -5.37 3.55 -0.61
CA LEU A 1205 -5.40 3.12 -2.00
C LEU A 1205 -4.01 3.26 -2.62
N PHE A 1206 -3.49 2.17 -3.17
CA PHE A 1206 -2.24 2.15 -3.90
C PHE A 1206 -2.45 1.51 -5.26
N PHE A 1207 -2.06 2.22 -6.31
CA PHE A 1207 -2.18 1.77 -7.69
C PHE A 1207 -0.80 1.72 -8.33
N THR A 1208 -0.56 0.69 -9.13
CA THR A 1208 0.69 0.53 -9.88
C THR A 1208 0.50 -0.40 -11.07
N ARG A 1209 1.51 -0.49 -11.93
CA ARG A 1209 1.57 -1.41 -13.06
C ARG A 1209 2.61 -2.48 -12.75
N VAL A 1210 2.27 -3.75 -12.98
CA VAL A 1210 3.17 -4.88 -12.76
C VAL A 1210 3.44 -5.58 -14.09
N THR A 1211 4.71 -5.96 -14.31
CA THR A 1211 5.20 -6.60 -15.54
C THR A 1211 5.88 -7.94 -15.22
N PRO A 1212 5.11 -9.03 -15.08
CA PRO A 1212 5.66 -10.31 -14.61
C PRO A 1212 6.83 -10.86 -15.44
N SER A 1213 6.84 -10.59 -16.75
CA SER A 1213 7.87 -11.06 -17.69
C SER A 1213 8.71 -9.92 -18.28
N LYS A 1214 8.76 -8.76 -17.61
CA LYS A 1214 9.22 -7.48 -18.17
C LYS A 1214 8.38 -7.05 -19.39
N GLN A 1215 8.59 -5.82 -19.86
CA GLN A 1215 7.88 -5.28 -21.03
C GLN A 1215 8.54 -5.79 -22.32
N PHE A 1216 7.92 -6.77 -22.98
CA PHE A 1216 8.44 -7.35 -24.24
C PHE A 1216 7.69 -6.87 -25.49
N ASP A 1217 6.55 -6.19 -25.31
CA ASP A 1217 5.68 -5.68 -26.38
C ASP A 1217 5.80 -4.16 -26.57
N LEU A 1218 6.53 -3.48 -25.68
CA LEU A 1218 6.95 -2.10 -25.82
C LEU A 1218 8.46 -2.03 -26.11
N LEU A 1219 8.85 -0.95 -26.81
CA LEU A 1219 10.26 -0.60 -26.91
C LEU A 1219 10.77 -0.21 -25.52
N ALA A 1220 12.03 -0.52 -25.24
CA ALA A 1220 12.64 -0.13 -23.99
C ALA A 1220 12.63 1.40 -23.82
N GLU A 1221 12.38 1.88 -22.61
CA GLU A 1221 12.27 3.33 -22.35
C GLU A 1221 13.63 4.03 -22.48
N ASP A 1222 14.72 3.31 -22.26
CA ASP A 1222 16.12 3.69 -22.44
C ASP A 1222 16.60 3.56 -23.90
N PHE A 1223 15.67 3.46 -24.87
CA PHE A 1223 16.03 3.32 -26.27
C PHE A 1223 16.71 4.58 -26.84
N ASP A 1224 17.91 4.41 -27.38
CA ASP A 1224 18.73 5.51 -27.90
C ASP A 1224 18.29 5.98 -29.30
N TYR A 1225 17.21 6.77 -29.33
CA TYR A 1225 16.75 7.48 -30.53
C TYR A 1225 17.81 8.41 -31.17
N PRO A 1226 18.59 9.22 -30.42
CA PRO A 1226 19.55 10.13 -31.04
C PRO A 1226 20.70 9.38 -31.74
N LEU A 1227 21.22 8.28 -31.19
CA LEU A 1227 22.26 7.48 -31.83
C LEU A 1227 21.80 6.94 -33.18
N ILE A 1228 20.62 6.31 -33.24
CA ILE A 1228 20.09 5.76 -34.50
C ILE A 1228 19.85 6.87 -35.51
N SER A 1229 19.30 8.00 -35.07
CA SER A 1229 19.07 9.16 -35.94
C SER A 1229 20.39 9.72 -36.50
N ALA A 1230 21.44 9.81 -35.68
CA ALA A 1230 22.77 10.25 -36.07
C ALA A 1230 23.44 9.28 -37.06
N VAL A 1231 23.35 7.97 -36.80
CA VAL A 1231 23.89 6.93 -37.70
C VAL A 1231 23.20 6.97 -39.05
N VAL A 1232 21.86 7.06 -39.08
CA VAL A 1232 21.10 7.17 -40.35
C VAL A 1232 21.49 8.44 -41.10
N MET A 1233 21.61 9.58 -40.43
CA MET A 1233 22.03 10.83 -41.06
C MET A 1233 23.46 10.74 -41.61
N ALA A 1234 24.39 10.16 -40.84
CA ALA A 1234 25.77 9.94 -41.25
C ALA A 1234 25.85 9.00 -42.48
N LEU A 1235 25.04 7.94 -42.52
CA LEU A 1235 24.93 7.04 -43.68
C LEU A 1235 24.39 7.76 -44.92
N VAL A 1236 23.36 8.60 -44.77
CA VAL A 1236 22.80 9.39 -45.88
C VAL A 1236 23.83 10.37 -46.43
N VAL A 1237 24.46 11.17 -45.56
CA VAL A 1237 25.49 12.15 -45.96
C VAL A 1237 26.71 11.44 -46.55
N GLY A 1238 27.14 10.34 -45.92
CA GLY A 1238 28.23 9.50 -46.42
C GLY A 1238 27.94 8.94 -47.80
N THR A 1239 26.72 8.45 -48.04
CA THR A 1239 26.29 7.93 -49.34
C THR A 1239 26.25 9.02 -50.40
N MET A 1240 25.74 10.21 -50.07
CA MET A 1240 25.75 11.36 -50.99
C MET A 1240 27.18 11.79 -51.34
N GLY A 1241 28.06 11.86 -50.34
CA GLY A 1241 29.47 12.18 -50.51
C GLY A 1241 30.20 11.15 -51.38
N LEU A 1242 30.05 9.86 -51.07
CA LEU A 1242 30.64 8.76 -51.84
C LEU A 1242 30.12 8.72 -53.27
N SER A 1243 28.82 8.91 -53.49
CA SER A 1243 28.21 8.99 -54.83
C SER A 1243 28.82 10.13 -55.66
N TYR A 1244 29.00 11.29 -55.04
CA TYR A 1244 29.66 12.43 -55.68
C TYR A 1244 31.13 12.12 -56.05
N PHE A 1245 31.91 11.57 -55.11
CA PHE A 1245 33.31 11.21 -55.37
C PHE A 1245 33.45 10.09 -56.41
N ALA A 1246 32.56 9.10 -56.39
CA ALA A 1246 32.52 8.01 -57.36
C ALA A 1246 32.24 8.52 -58.78
N LYS A 1247 31.22 9.37 -58.97
CA LYS A 1247 30.91 10.01 -60.26
C LYS A 1247 32.08 10.84 -60.78
N ARG A 1248 32.78 11.56 -59.91
CA ARG A 1248 33.96 12.35 -60.30
C ARG A 1248 35.15 11.47 -60.68
N LYS A 1249 35.37 10.36 -59.97
CA LYS A 1249 36.43 9.39 -60.27
C LYS A 1249 36.17 8.69 -61.59
N SER A 1250 34.94 8.23 -61.85
CA SER A 1250 34.58 7.58 -63.12
C SER A 1250 34.69 8.54 -64.29
N LEU A 1251 34.22 9.78 -64.15
CA LEU A 1251 34.36 10.81 -65.18
C LEU A 1251 35.84 11.09 -65.51
N ARG A 1252 36.71 11.24 -64.50
CA ARG A 1252 38.16 11.40 -64.73
C ARG A 1252 38.82 10.19 -65.40
N ALA A 1253 38.33 8.99 -65.11
CA ALA A 1253 38.84 7.77 -65.75
C ALA A 1253 38.39 7.67 -67.22
N LEU A 1254 37.18 8.15 -67.54
CA LEU A 1254 36.67 8.22 -68.92
C LEU A 1254 37.33 9.32 -69.77
N TRP A 1255 37.83 10.38 -69.13
CA TRP A 1255 38.52 11.51 -69.80
C TRP A 1255 40.01 11.25 -70.05
N LYS A 1256 40.59 10.22 -69.42
CA LYS A 1256 41.93 9.70 -69.72
C LYS A 1256 41.82 8.63 -70.78
#